data_AF-A0A8B8V085-F1
#
_entry.id   AF-A0A8B8V085-F1
#
_cell.length_a   1.000
_cell.length_b   1.000
_cell.length_c   1.000
_cell.angle_alpha   90.00
_cell.angle_beta   90.00
_cell.angle_gamma   90.00
#
_symmetry.space_group_name_H-M   'P 1'
#
loop_
_entity.id
_entity.type
_entity.pdbx_description
1 polymer ?
#
loop_
_entity_poly.entity_id
_entity_poly.type
_entity_poly.pdbx_seq_one_letter_code
_entity_poly.pdbx_strand_id
1 'polypeptide(L)'
;MRGSYQPVPSTNLEHENTIPTASSSHTLLMNQHFDDSLPDSNNNSIDTSTTPPTEPPSYEFDIEDPRNDIHKRTHLQRVSIGFQEKILEPLMENIIHPFFQISKFIQDKADYYLSKIGNPFILRRFFYIILMSFVAYYVLSSGYLLNEKASGSKGMFSQHDILFEYAKKSVDLAKFERDLEYISSMPHGSGTKGDSAITRYIQDSFDNNGLKLVREMGYLVYSNYPGNVSISYYDNENEKHDLKLSTENFNPLSSNGKLSKVSLIYAGKGTTNDLQNLKDSKTIEDGKDYVLLLQYDKLVSQQVLLAEKFGAKAVIFISEPYGENIDVVQSKPVGLPQYSTGDASTLNRFGSVVEEKDLEFWRLAHIPTIPISRRQGQELLSRLSSGGITVDGGNNDHIHSGKMGDVLVDLDLQTNVREKHFVPNVVGKIEGREQSDKAIIIAASRNSINFGTTYPNFGTAALLSIVQLFQEVKYKFGWKPLRNIYFISFGGSEFNYAGSSELVEQRLTPLKDEIYSLIDISQLGIPPSEKYENGKTGGKLSIETHPLLKKFFRNRNAHLNFDISVDNVHHYGDWTPFLANGIPVSVISSDSTRNRITPSETSEDKFELVEKMLESEQNQQTVKNLLLYLLHISMELIDDPLLHFDIINYVEDIDERLQRLEQAYPEKLNFTSVIKGLLFWKKIGNEWTSWTQGWENIVWSHGDGIEPSLLSINRWTWNKKLTNIGRRTCSPAGIPNRSFYKNILFGPTLIQEDRSKNGEDVDFWTFPGVMDAIYDDDWKRAQEQIDLIGKVLHQSAALFVEETNDIGYK
;
A
#
# COMPACT_ATOMS: atom_id res chain seq x y z
N MET A 1 39.19 -20.40 35.87
CA MET A 1 38.46 -21.25 36.83
C MET A 1 37.39 -22.02 36.06
N ARG A 2 37.45 -23.35 36.05
CA ARG A 2 36.45 -24.23 35.43
C ARG A 2 35.18 -24.22 36.28
N GLY A 3 34.02 -23.96 35.67
CA GLY A 3 32.70 -24.06 36.29
C GLY A 3 31.80 -24.95 35.43
N SER A 4 31.54 -26.13 35.95
CA SER A 4 30.76 -27.25 35.43
C SER A 4 29.26 -26.94 35.29
N TYR A 5 28.69 -27.27 34.13
CA TYR A 5 27.23 -27.37 33.91
C TYR A 5 26.79 -28.83 34.09
N GLN A 6 25.87 -29.07 35.02
CA GLN A 6 25.10 -30.32 35.14
C GLN A 6 23.71 -30.12 34.50
N PRO A 7 23.14 -31.11 33.78
CA PRO A 7 21.76 -31.10 33.34
C PRO A 7 20.84 -31.84 34.33
N VAL A 8 19.62 -31.32 34.52
CA VAL A 8 18.53 -31.92 35.31
C VAL A 8 17.39 -32.31 34.35
N PRO A 9 16.63 -33.39 34.62
CA PRO A 9 16.28 -34.38 33.60
C PRO A 9 14.86 -34.28 33.03
N SER A 10 14.71 -34.98 31.90
CA SER A 10 13.50 -35.34 31.18
C SER A 10 12.47 -36.08 32.05
N THR A 11 11.21 -35.65 31.97
CA THR A 11 10.04 -36.44 32.40
C THR A 11 9.27 -36.90 31.16
N ASN A 12 9.24 -38.23 31.00
CA ASN A 12 8.36 -38.95 30.08
C ASN A 12 6.92 -38.94 30.63
N LEU A 13 5.95 -38.70 29.77
CA LEU A 13 4.60 -39.24 29.90
C LEU A 13 4.18 -39.78 28.53
N GLU A 14 4.17 -41.11 28.43
CA GLU A 14 3.54 -41.90 27.38
C GLU A 14 2.04 -42.08 27.64
N HIS A 15 1.35 -42.51 26.58
CA HIS A 15 -0.04 -42.95 26.46
C HIS A 15 -1.07 -41.82 26.30
N GLU A 16 -2.00 -41.85 25.33
CA GLU A 16 -2.61 -42.99 24.66
C GLU A 16 -3.27 -42.53 23.33
N ASN A 17 -3.08 -43.32 22.27
CA ASN A 17 -3.80 -43.20 21.01
C ASN A 17 -5.22 -43.76 21.18
N THR A 18 -6.26 -42.94 20.99
CA THR A 18 -7.60 -43.46 20.67
C THR A 18 -8.33 -42.54 19.70
N ILE A 19 -8.49 -43.06 18.48
CA ILE A 19 -9.45 -42.64 17.45
C ILE A 19 -10.87 -42.93 17.96
N PRO A 20 -11.86 -42.05 17.69
CA PRO A 20 -13.25 -42.48 17.63
C PRO A 20 -13.77 -42.40 16.20
N THR A 21 -13.88 -43.57 15.58
CA THR A 21 -14.84 -43.89 14.53
C THR A 21 -16.16 -44.27 15.17
N ALA A 22 -17.25 -43.59 14.79
CA ALA A 22 -18.64 -44.02 14.96
C ALA A 22 -19.44 -43.29 13.87
N SER A 23 -19.85 -43.93 12.77
CA SER A 23 -21.01 -44.82 12.62
C SER A 23 -22.28 -44.32 13.32
N SER A 24 -23.09 -43.57 12.59
CA SER A 24 -24.54 -43.56 12.79
C SER A 24 -25.22 -43.61 11.42
N SER A 25 -25.69 -44.80 11.10
CA SER A 25 -26.67 -45.12 10.07
C SER A 25 -27.98 -44.39 10.32
N HIS A 26 -28.43 -43.59 9.35
CA HIS A 26 -29.85 -43.30 9.14
C HIS A 26 -30.13 -43.23 7.64
N THR A 27 -30.68 -44.32 7.13
CA THR A 27 -31.37 -44.42 5.85
C THR A 27 -32.85 -44.16 6.10
N LEU A 28 -33.46 -43.26 5.30
CA LEU A 28 -34.90 -43.17 4.96
C LEU A 28 -35.01 -41.99 3.99
N LEU A 29 -34.78 -42.18 2.68
CA LEU A 29 -35.74 -42.62 1.66
C LEU A 29 -37.13 -42.00 1.82
N MET A 30 -37.37 -40.96 1.02
CA MET A 30 -38.67 -40.41 0.72
C MET A 30 -38.98 -40.80 -0.73
N ASN A 31 -39.86 -41.78 -0.90
CA ASN A 31 -40.52 -42.06 -2.17
C ASN A 31 -42.01 -42.20 -1.88
N GLN A 32 -42.79 -41.36 -2.54
CA GLN A 32 -44.24 -41.30 -2.45
C GLN A 32 -44.84 -42.39 -3.34
N HIS A 33 -45.77 -43.18 -2.81
CA HIS A 33 -47.00 -43.51 -3.54
C HIS A 33 -48.09 -44.07 -2.62
N PHE A 34 -49.20 -43.33 -2.64
CA PHE A 34 -50.61 -43.64 -2.44
C PHE A 34 -51.01 -45.03 -1.91
N ASP A 35 -51.87 -44.99 -0.89
CA ASP A 35 -52.69 -46.09 -0.42
C ASP A 35 -54.16 -45.66 -0.29
N ASP A 36 -55.01 -46.68 -0.19
CA ASP A 36 -56.45 -46.78 0.14
C ASP A 36 -57.39 -47.13 -1.03
N SER A 37 -57.75 -48.41 -1.26
CA SER A 37 -58.50 -49.43 -0.46
C SER A 37 -60.03 -49.36 -0.72
N LEU A 38 -60.62 -50.30 -1.50
CA LEU A 38 -61.34 -51.57 -1.14
C LEU A 38 -62.84 -51.44 -1.53
N PRO A 39 -63.69 -52.51 -1.53
CA PRO A 39 -63.45 -53.94 -1.77
C PRO A 39 -64.53 -54.63 -2.68
N ASP A 40 -64.41 -55.96 -2.79
CA ASP A 40 -65.48 -56.98 -2.86
C ASP A 40 -65.62 -57.86 -4.13
N SER A 41 -65.00 -59.04 -3.97
CA SER A 41 -65.64 -60.37 -3.99
C SER A 41 -66.04 -61.04 -5.32
N ASN A 42 -65.56 -62.29 -5.41
CA ASN A 42 -66.21 -63.51 -5.91
C ASN A 42 -65.89 -64.07 -7.30
N ASN A 43 -65.36 -65.30 -7.20
CA ASN A 43 -65.58 -66.50 -8.00
C ASN A 43 -64.78 -66.66 -9.30
N ASN A 44 -63.85 -67.62 -9.35
CA ASN A 44 -64.06 -69.07 -9.56
C ASN A 44 -64.62 -69.34 -10.97
N SER A 45 -64.19 -70.32 -11.78
CA SER A 45 -63.12 -71.32 -11.79
C SER A 45 -63.54 -72.32 -12.89
N ILE A 46 -62.58 -73.03 -13.50
CA ILE A 46 -62.69 -74.36 -14.16
C ILE A 46 -63.24 -74.34 -15.61
N ASP A 47 -62.38 -74.50 -16.63
CA ASP A 47 -61.80 -75.76 -17.17
C ASP A 47 -62.82 -76.79 -17.68
N THR A 48 -62.78 -77.10 -18.99
CA THR A 48 -62.38 -78.44 -19.49
C THR A 48 -62.46 -78.55 -21.03
N SER A 49 -61.31 -78.90 -21.60
CA SER A 49 -61.03 -79.71 -22.79
C SER A 49 -62.16 -80.20 -23.71
N THR A 50 -62.03 -79.98 -25.03
CA THR A 50 -61.62 -81.01 -26.05
C THR A 50 -61.65 -80.39 -27.47
N THR A 51 -60.63 -80.72 -28.27
CA THR A 51 -60.25 -80.20 -29.62
C THR A 51 -61.01 -80.87 -30.78
N PRO A 52 -60.63 -80.70 -32.07
CA PRO A 52 -60.59 -79.57 -33.03
C PRO A 52 -61.60 -79.85 -34.22
N PRO A 53 -61.66 -79.24 -35.44
CA PRO A 53 -60.69 -78.41 -36.19
C PRO A 53 -61.26 -77.20 -37.00
N THR A 54 -60.40 -76.64 -37.86
CA THR A 54 -60.65 -75.98 -39.18
C THR A 54 -61.05 -74.50 -39.27
N GLU A 55 -60.11 -73.75 -39.88
CA GLU A 55 -60.19 -72.74 -40.96
C GLU A 55 -61.14 -71.52 -40.88
N PRO A 56 -60.68 -70.36 -41.40
CA PRO A 56 -61.34 -69.07 -41.22
C PRO A 56 -62.31 -68.75 -42.37
N PRO A 57 -63.31 -67.88 -42.14
CA PRO A 57 -63.86 -67.02 -43.18
C PRO A 57 -63.44 -65.58 -42.88
N SER A 58 -62.51 -65.01 -43.65
CA SER A 58 -62.73 -64.32 -44.93
C SER A 58 -63.58 -63.05 -44.78
N TYR A 59 -62.90 -61.92 -44.63
CA TYR A 59 -63.43 -60.62 -45.06
C TYR A 59 -62.72 -60.25 -46.36
N GLU A 60 -63.36 -60.51 -47.50
CA GLU A 60 -63.09 -59.82 -48.77
C GLU A 60 -63.81 -58.46 -48.69
N PHE A 61 -63.05 -57.37 -48.64
CA PHE A 61 -62.55 -56.57 -49.75
C PHE A 61 -63.64 -55.73 -50.41
N ASP A 62 -63.57 -54.42 -50.15
CA ASP A 62 -63.75 -53.44 -51.21
C ASP A 62 -62.66 -52.37 -51.10
N ILE A 63 -62.06 -52.11 -52.25
CA ILE A 63 -61.00 -51.14 -52.49
C ILE A 63 -61.66 -49.77 -52.59
N GLU A 64 -61.39 -48.88 -51.64
CA GLU A 64 -61.72 -47.45 -51.80
C GLU A 64 -60.45 -46.62 -52.08
N ASP A 65 -60.41 -46.19 -53.34
CA ASP A 65 -59.53 -45.20 -53.95
C ASP A 65 -59.55 -43.87 -53.13
N PRO A 66 -58.40 -43.23 -52.78
CA PRO A 66 -58.37 -42.06 -51.87
C PRO A 66 -58.94 -40.77 -52.48
N ARG A 67 -59.65 -40.85 -53.61
CA ARG A 67 -60.13 -39.70 -54.39
C ARG A 67 -61.64 -39.64 -54.44
N ASN A 68 -62.29 -39.56 -53.28
CA ASN A 68 -63.54 -38.83 -53.10
C ASN A 68 -63.97 -38.87 -51.63
N ASP A 69 -63.51 -37.89 -50.86
CA ASP A 69 -64.34 -37.35 -49.77
C ASP A 69 -63.77 -36.01 -49.30
N ILE A 70 -64.29 -34.94 -49.93
CA ILE A 70 -63.79 -33.57 -49.80
C ILE A 70 -64.37 -32.85 -48.58
N HIS A 71 -65.28 -33.44 -47.79
CA HIS A 71 -65.94 -32.71 -46.70
C HIS A 71 -66.02 -33.48 -45.38
N LYS A 72 -64.87 -33.59 -44.68
CA LYS A 72 -64.67 -33.39 -43.23
C LYS A 72 -63.29 -33.95 -42.81
N ARG A 73 -62.23 -33.15 -42.97
CA ARG A 73 -60.90 -33.47 -42.41
C ARG A 73 -60.45 -32.37 -41.44
N THR A 74 -60.11 -32.77 -40.22
CA THR A 74 -59.57 -31.91 -39.16
C THR A 74 -58.28 -31.21 -39.62
N HIS A 75 -58.09 -29.96 -39.21
CA HIS A 75 -56.97 -29.10 -39.63
C HIS A 75 -55.59 -29.76 -39.44
N LEU A 76 -55.39 -30.48 -38.33
CA LEU A 76 -54.13 -31.16 -38.00
C LEU A 76 -53.76 -32.28 -38.98
N GLN A 77 -54.74 -33.03 -39.50
CA GLN A 77 -54.47 -34.09 -40.48
C GLN A 77 -54.08 -33.52 -41.85
N ARG A 78 -54.61 -32.35 -42.23
CA ARG A 78 -54.16 -31.66 -43.46
C ARG A 78 -52.75 -31.11 -43.35
N VAL A 79 -52.36 -30.64 -42.15
CA VAL A 79 -50.99 -30.17 -41.90
C VAL A 79 -50.00 -31.34 -41.88
N SER A 80 -50.34 -32.47 -41.25
CA SER A 80 -49.42 -33.63 -41.19
C SER A 80 -49.21 -34.26 -42.56
N ILE A 81 -50.28 -34.44 -43.35
CA ILE A 81 -50.19 -34.96 -44.73
C ILE A 81 -49.43 -33.96 -45.61
N GLY A 82 -49.70 -32.66 -45.46
CA GLY A 82 -48.96 -31.61 -46.18
C GLY A 82 -47.47 -31.56 -45.83
N PHE A 83 -47.09 -31.83 -44.58
CA PHE A 83 -45.69 -31.93 -44.17
C PHE A 83 -45.03 -33.20 -44.71
N GLN A 84 -45.75 -34.33 -44.69
CA GLN A 84 -45.24 -35.61 -45.19
C GLN A 84 -45.00 -35.57 -46.70
N GLU A 85 -45.98 -35.11 -47.49
CA GLU A 85 -45.87 -35.06 -48.95
C GLU A 85 -44.98 -33.90 -49.46
N LYS A 86 -45.01 -32.71 -48.83
CA LYS A 86 -44.24 -31.56 -49.33
C LYS A 86 -42.83 -31.42 -48.77
N ILE A 87 -42.56 -32.00 -47.61
CA ILE A 87 -41.26 -31.84 -46.94
C ILE A 87 -40.58 -33.18 -46.75
N LEU A 88 -41.26 -34.17 -46.15
CA LEU A 88 -40.61 -35.42 -45.77
C LEU A 88 -40.24 -36.31 -46.97
N GLU A 89 -41.19 -36.55 -47.88
CA GLU A 89 -40.96 -37.35 -49.09
C GLU A 89 -39.88 -36.76 -50.01
N PRO A 90 -39.94 -35.47 -50.40
CA PRO A 90 -38.88 -34.90 -51.25
C PRO A 90 -37.54 -34.80 -50.52
N LEU A 91 -37.49 -34.67 -49.20
CA LEU A 91 -36.24 -34.71 -48.43
C LEU A 91 -35.67 -36.13 -48.37
N MET A 92 -36.52 -37.14 -48.21
CA MET A 92 -36.10 -38.54 -48.27
C MET A 92 -35.58 -38.90 -49.66
N GLU A 93 -36.30 -38.56 -50.73
CA GLU A 93 -35.93 -38.91 -52.10
C GLU A 93 -34.78 -38.08 -52.66
N ASN A 94 -34.73 -36.76 -52.42
CA ASN A 94 -33.74 -35.91 -53.08
C ASN A 94 -32.46 -35.69 -52.25
N ILE A 95 -32.50 -35.91 -50.93
CA ILE A 95 -31.36 -35.62 -50.05
C ILE A 95 -30.89 -36.89 -49.36
N ILE A 96 -31.76 -37.59 -48.64
CA ILE A 96 -31.33 -38.70 -47.78
C ILE A 96 -30.99 -39.95 -48.58
N HIS A 97 -31.82 -40.37 -49.54
CA HIS A 97 -31.55 -41.54 -50.37
C HIS A 97 -30.28 -41.40 -51.23
N PRO A 98 -30.04 -40.26 -51.93
CA PRO A 98 -28.80 -40.03 -52.66
C PRO A 98 -27.60 -39.97 -51.72
N PHE A 99 -27.74 -39.34 -50.54
CA PHE A 99 -26.68 -39.29 -49.55
C PHE A 99 -26.31 -40.68 -49.03
N PHE A 100 -27.28 -41.55 -48.74
CA PHE A 100 -27.03 -42.93 -48.34
C PHE A 100 -26.39 -43.76 -49.46
N GLN A 101 -26.80 -43.57 -50.71
CA GLN A 101 -26.15 -44.22 -51.84
C GLN A 101 -24.71 -43.74 -52.04
N ILE A 102 -24.46 -42.44 -51.91
CA ILE A 102 -23.12 -41.85 -51.98
C ILE A 102 -22.26 -42.34 -50.82
N SER A 103 -22.78 -42.37 -49.59
CA SER A 103 -22.04 -42.84 -48.41
C SER A 103 -21.68 -44.31 -48.55
N LYS A 104 -22.62 -45.14 -49.04
CA LYS A 104 -22.37 -46.56 -49.31
C LYS A 104 -21.35 -46.75 -50.42
N PHE A 105 -21.43 -45.99 -51.50
CA PHE A 105 -20.45 -46.02 -52.59
C PHE A 105 -19.04 -45.59 -52.14
N ILE A 106 -18.94 -44.56 -51.29
CA ILE A 106 -17.68 -44.13 -50.68
C ILE A 106 -17.13 -45.22 -49.76
N GLN A 107 -18.00 -45.85 -48.96
CA GLN A 107 -17.62 -46.92 -48.06
C GLN A 107 -17.10 -48.15 -48.80
N ASP A 108 -17.80 -48.56 -49.89
CA ASP A 108 -17.41 -49.68 -50.73
C ASP A 108 -16.08 -49.39 -51.46
N LYS A 109 -15.88 -48.15 -51.95
CA LYS A 109 -14.59 -47.74 -52.52
C LYS A 109 -13.48 -47.72 -51.48
N ALA A 110 -13.74 -47.18 -50.28
CA ALA A 110 -12.78 -47.16 -49.20
C ALA A 110 -12.35 -48.59 -48.82
N ASP A 111 -13.31 -49.51 -48.72
CA ASP A 111 -13.04 -50.93 -48.43
C ASP A 111 -12.26 -51.63 -49.55
N TYR A 112 -12.56 -51.30 -50.81
CA TYR A 112 -11.78 -51.77 -51.96
C TYR A 112 -10.31 -51.31 -51.92
N TYR A 113 -10.05 -50.03 -51.63
CA TYR A 113 -8.67 -49.54 -51.53
C TYR A 113 -7.96 -50.05 -50.26
N LEU A 114 -8.67 -50.15 -49.13
CA LEU A 114 -8.13 -50.64 -47.86
C LEU A 114 -7.76 -52.13 -47.91
N SER A 115 -8.59 -52.95 -48.57
CA SER A 115 -8.32 -54.39 -48.77
C SER A 115 -7.08 -54.69 -49.63
N LYS A 116 -6.65 -53.74 -50.46
CA LYS A 116 -5.43 -53.86 -51.27
C LYS A 116 -4.14 -53.67 -50.45
N ILE A 117 -4.24 -53.08 -49.26
CA ILE A 117 -3.10 -52.69 -48.41
C ILE A 117 -2.99 -53.57 -47.16
N GLY A 118 -4.10 -54.12 -46.64
CA GLY A 118 -4.08 -55.01 -45.48
C GLY A 118 -5.48 -55.34 -44.94
N ASN A 119 -5.56 -55.82 -43.69
CA ASN A 119 -6.84 -56.15 -43.07
C ASN A 119 -7.69 -54.87 -42.88
N PRO A 120 -8.85 -54.74 -43.54
CA PRO A 120 -9.65 -53.51 -43.56
C PRO A 120 -10.14 -53.10 -42.16
N PHE A 121 -10.33 -54.05 -41.23
CA PHE A 121 -10.71 -53.71 -39.85
C PHE A 121 -9.58 -53.02 -39.08
N ILE A 122 -8.33 -53.43 -39.31
CA ILE A 122 -7.16 -52.85 -38.63
C ILE A 122 -6.85 -51.48 -39.22
N LEU A 123 -6.89 -51.33 -40.55
CA LEU A 123 -6.64 -50.04 -41.19
C LEU A 123 -7.72 -49.00 -40.86
N ARG A 124 -9.00 -49.38 -40.72
CA ARG A 124 -10.05 -48.46 -40.27
C ARG A 124 -9.75 -47.88 -38.89
N ARG A 125 -9.30 -48.72 -37.96
CA ARG A 125 -8.88 -48.27 -36.62
C ARG A 125 -7.65 -47.37 -36.70
N PHE A 126 -6.67 -47.71 -37.54
CA PHE A 126 -5.45 -46.92 -37.70
C PHE A 126 -5.73 -45.54 -38.32
N PHE A 127 -6.55 -45.47 -39.36
CA PHE A 127 -6.97 -44.21 -39.98
C PHE A 127 -7.84 -43.38 -39.03
N TYR A 128 -8.74 -44.01 -38.28
CA TYR A 128 -9.51 -43.35 -37.24
C TYR A 128 -8.61 -42.78 -36.14
N ILE A 129 -7.60 -43.54 -35.68
CA ILE A 129 -6.64 -43.06 -34.69
C ILE A 129 -5.82 -41.89 -35.25
N ILE A 130 -5.34 -41.95 -36.49
CA ILE A 130 -4.60 -40.84 -37.11
C ILE A 130 -5.50 -39.62 -37.28
N LEU A 131 -6.73 -39.79 -37.78
CA LEU A 131 -7.70 -38.71 -37.95
C LEU A 131 -8.06 -38.09 -36.61
N MET A 132 -8.35 -38.90 -35.58
CA MET A 132 -8.67 -38.41 -34.25
C MET A 132 -7.46 -37.80 -33.56
N SER A 133 -6.24 -38.29 -33.81
CA SER A 133 -5.02 -37.63 -33.37
C SER A 133 -4.79 -36.30 -34.08
N PHE A 134 -5.12 -36.20 -35.37
CA PHE A 134 -5.04 -34.95 -36.12
C PHE A 134 -6.13 -33.95 -35.70
N VAL A 135 -7.35 -34.41 -35.45
CA VAL A 135 -8.44 -33.61 -34.88
C VAL A 135 -8.10 -33.19 -33.46
N ALA A 136 -7.58 -34.08 -32.63
CA ALA A 136 -7.12 -33.75 -31.28
C ALA A 136 -5.97 -32.74 -31.34
N TYR A 137 -4.97 -32.95 -32.19
CA TYR A 137 -3.88 -32.00 -32.43
C TYR A 137 -4.40 -30.66 -32.94
N TYR A 138 -5.33 -30.65 -33.88
CA TYR A 138 -5.95 -29.43 -34.40
C TYR A 138 -6.76 -28.72 -33.31
N VAL A 139 -7.56 -29.43 -32.51
CA VAL A 139 -8.33 -28.89 -31.39
C VAL A 139 -7.43 -28.34 -30.28
N LEU A 140 -6.32 -29.03 -29.96
CA LEU A 140 -5.28 -28.58 -29.04
C LEU A 140 -4.51 -27.36 -29.58
N SER A 141 -4.19 -27.35 -30.88
CA SER A 141 -3.43 -26.29 -31.54
C SER A 141 -4.29 -25.07 -31.92
N SER A 142 -5.61 -25.22 -32.01
CA SER A 142 -6.54 -24.15 -32.39
C SER A 142 -7.12 -23.39 -31.21
N GLY A 143 -6.83 -23.83 -29.97
CA GLY A 143 -7.28 -23.16 -28.74
C GLY A 143 -8.78 -23.28 -28.45
N TYR A 144 -9.53 -24.15 -29.15
CA TYR A 144 -10.98 -24.32 -28.98
C TYR A 144 -11.40 -25.32 -27.89
N LEU A 145 -10.45 -25.90 -27.15
CA LEU A 145 -10.77 -26.69 -25.96
C LEU A 145 -11.31 -25.76 -24.87
N LEU A 146 -12.65 -25.68 -24.82
CA LEU A 146 -13.47 -24.99 -23.82
C LEU A 146 -13.28 -25.61 -22.42
N ASN A 147 -12.13 -25.35 -21.81
CA ASN A 147 -11.99 -25.26 -20.36
C ASN A 147 -10.92 -24.25 -19.91
N GLU A 148 -10.36 -23.46 -20.84
CA GLU A 148 -9.59 -22.27 -20.50
C GLU A 148 -10.55 -21.09 -20.35
N LYS A 149 -10.90 -20.74 -19.10
CA LYS A 149 -11.12 -19.32 -18.78
C LYS A 149 -9.94 -18.59 -19.39
N ALA A 150 -10.14 -17.63 -20.31
CA ALA A 150 -9.08 -16.85 -20.96
C ALA A 150 -7.93 -16.63 -19.97
N SER A 151 -6.90 -17.49 -20.04
CA SER A 151 -6.05 -17.67 -18.88
C SER A 151 -5.22 -16.42 -18.83
N GLY A 152 -5.43 -15.57 -17.83
CA GLY A 152 -4.64 -14.34 -17.63
C GLY A 152 -3.21 -14.67 -17.21
N SER A 153 -2.62 -15.70 -17.82
CA SER A 153 -1.35 -16.33 -17.51
C SER A 153 -0.65 -16.82 -18.78
N LYS A 154 0.68 -16.71 -18.80
CA LYS A 154 1.59 -17.27 -19.79
C LYS A 154 2.42 -18.34 -19.07
N GLY A 155 2.16 -19.61 -19.36
CA GLY A 155 2.83 -20.71 -18.65
C GLY A 155 2.49 -20.69 -17.16
N MET A 156 3.52 -20.51 -16.32
CA MET A 156 3.38 -20.53 -14.86
C MET A 156 3.09 -19.16 -14.22
N PHE A 157 3.15 -18.06 -14.99
CA PHE A 157 3.08 -16.69 -14.49
C PHE A 157 1.93 -15.91 -15.13
N SER A 158 1.49 -14.83 -14.47
CA SER A 158 0.36 -14.03 -14.95
C SER A 158 0.74 -13.18 -16.16
N GLN A 159 -0.22 -12.91 -17.04
CA GLN A 159 -0.11 -11.93 -18.13
C GLN A 159 -0.70 -10.60 -17.67
N HIS A 160 0.16 -9.71 -17.19
CA HIS A 160 -0.24 -8.41 -16.63
C HIS A 160 -1.04 -7.54 -17.61
N ASP A 161 -0.71 -7.57 -18.90
CA ASP A 161 -1.43 -6.78 -19.92
C ASP A 161 -2.94 -7.08 -19.95
N ILE A 162 -3.32 -8.36 -19.86
CA ILE A 162 -4.73 -8.79 -19.88
C ILE A 162 -5.44 -8.35 -18.59
N LEU A 163 -4.78 -8.52 -17.44
CA LEU A 163 -5.32 -8.12 -16.15
C LEU A 163 -5.50 -6.60 -16.09
N PHE A 164 -4.53 -5.85 -16.62
CA PHE A 164 -4.54 -4.40 -16.67
C PHE A 164 -5.63 -3.84 -17.59
N GLU A 165 -5.80 -4.41 -18.79
CA GLU A 165 -6.88 -4.01 -19.71
C GLU A 165 -8.28 -4.28 -19.14
N TYR A 166 -8.44 -5.34 -18.35
CA TYR A 166 -9.68 -5.58 -17.62
C TYR A 166 -9.87 -4.57 -16.49
N ALA A 167 -8.84 -4.31 -15.69
CA ALA A 167 -8.90 -3.32 -14.62
C ALA A 167 -9.24 -1.91 -15.15
N LYS A 168 -8.67 -1.52 -16.28
CA LYS A 168 -8.96 -0.25 -16.98
C LYS A 168 -10.44 -0.07 -17.30
N LYS A 169 -11.15 -1.16 -17.62
CA LYS A 169 -12.60 -1.15 -17.89
C LYS A 169 -13.44 -1.18 -16.62
N SER A 170 -12.85 -1.55 -15.49
CA SER A 170 -13.56 -1.78 -14.22
C SER A 170 -13.38 -0.65 -13.21
N VAL A 171 -12.54 0.35 -13.51
CA VAL A 171 -12.38 1.55 -12.64
C VAL A 171 -13.71 2.28 -12.45
N ASP A 172 -14.20 2.29 -11.21
CA ASP A 172 -15.42 2.97 -10.78
C ASP A 172 -15.09 4.30 -10.06
N LEU A 173 -15.11 5.40 -10.82
CA LEU A 173 -14.92 6.73 -10.24
C LEU A 173 -16.07 7.17 -9.33
N ALA A 174 -17.30 6.75 -9.63
CA ALA A 174 -18.44 7.15 -8.82
C ALA A 174 -18.34 6.55 -7.41
N LYS A 175 -17.79 5.33 -7.30
CA LYS A 175 -17.45 4.76 -5.99
C LYS A 175 -16.30 5.49 -5.32
N PHE A 176 -15.22 5.80 -6.04
CA PHE A 176 -14.11 6.58 -5.48
C PHE A 176 -14.62 7.91 -4.87
N GLU A 177 -15.50 8.61 -5.58
CA GLU A 177 -16.11 9.85 -5.14
C GLU A 177 -16.99 9.67 -3.89
N ARG A 178 -17.88 8.65 -3.88
CA ARG A 178 -18.70 8.32 -2.70
C ARG A 178 -17.87 7.93 -1.48
N ASP A 179 -16.80 7.15 -1.69
CA ASP A 179 -15.88 6.77 -0.62
C ASP A 179 -15.23 8.02 -0.04
N LEU A 180 -14.72 8.91 -0.90
CA LEU A 180 -14.06 10.16 -0.51
C LEU A 180 -15.02 11.11 0.22
N GLU A 181 -16.25 11.26 -0.28
CA GLU A 181 -17.31 12.06 0.35
C GLU A 181 -17.59 11.57 1.77
N TYR A 182 -17.82 10.26 1.93
CA TYR A 182 -18.16 9.68 3.22
C TYR A 182 -17.03 9.85 4.24
N ILE A 183 -15.79 9.51 3.88
CA ILE A 183 -14.66 9.62 4.81
C ILE A 183 -14.30 11.07 5.14
N SER A 184 -14.66 12.01 4.27
CA SER A 184 -14.43 13.46 4.47
C SER A 184 -15.63 14.19 5.08
N SER A 185 -16.72 13.48 5.40
CA SER A 185 -17.98 14.09 5.87
C SER A 185 -17.93 14.61 7.31
N MET A 186 -16.93 14.21 8.10
CA MET A 186 -16.83 14.57 9.51
C MET A 186 -15.38 14.61 9.99
N PRO A 187 -15.06 15.38 11.05
CA PRO A 187 -13.77 15.28 11.73
C PRO A 187 -13.53 13.90 12.34
N HIS A 188 -12.35 13.33 12.14
CA HIS A 188 -12.03 11.94 12.51
C HIS A 188 -10.59 11.77 12.98
N GLY A 189 -10.18 12.63 13.94
CA GLY A 189 -8.92 12.47 14.66
C GLY A 189 -8.87 11.11 15.37
N SER A 190 -7.67 10.55 15.49
CA SER A 190 -7.39 9.21 16.01
C SER A 190 -8.06 8.97 17.37
N GLY A 191 -8.78 7.85 17.45
CA GLY A 191 -9.50 7.43 18.66
C GLY A 191 -10.77 8.24 18.98
N THR A 192 -11.20 9.16 18.12
CA THR A 192 -12.50 9.85 18.27
C THR A 192 -13.67 8.98 17.78
N LYS A 193 -14.89 9.46 17.99
CA LYS A 193 -16.09 8.81 17.42
C LYS A 193 -16.08 8.83 15.88
N GLY A 194 -15.56 9.91 15.27
CA GLY A 194 -15.40 10.01 13.82
C GLY A 194 -14.43 8.95 13.31
N ASP A 195 -13.26 8.81 13.94
CA ASP A 195 -12.29 7.76 13.58
C ASP A 195 -12.89 6.36 13.73
N SER A 196 -13.69 6.11 14.76
CA SER A 196 -14.39 4.83 14.92
C SER A 196 -15.38 4.55 13.78
N ALA A 197 -16.11 5.57 13.30
CA ALA A 197 -17.04 5.44 12.18
C ALA A 197 -16.30 5.19 10.85
N ILE A 198 -15.21 5.91 10.59
CA ILE A 198 -14.39 5.73 9.37
C ILE A 198 -13.66 4.39 9.39
N THR A 199 -13.09 4.00 10.53
CA THR A 199 -12.45 2.68 10.73
C THR A 199 -13.43 1.57 10.37
N ARG A 200 -14.67 1.64 10.88
CA ARG A 200 -15.71 0.65 10.57
C ARG A 200 -16.07 0.64 9.10
N TYR A 201 -16.20 1.81 8.47
CA TYR A 201 -16.46 1.90 7.03
C TYR A 201 -15.38 1.21 6.19
N ILE A 202 -14.11 1.43 6.52
CA ILE A 202 -12.97 0.80 5.82
C ILE A 202 -12.97 -0.72 6.06
N GLN A 203 -13.23 -1.17 7.30
CA GLN A 203 -13.36 -2.60 7.63
C GLN A 203 -14.48 -3.26 6.82
N ASP A 204 -15.67 -2.65 6.80
CA ASP A 204 -16.83 -3.13 6.06
C ASP A 204 -16.53 -3.15 4.55
N SER A 205 -15.82 -2.14 4.02
CA SER A 205 -15.37 -2.10 2.63
C SER A 205 -14.41 -3.26 2.29
N PHE A 206 -13.44 -3.53 3.17
CA PHE A 206 -12.52 -4.67 3.01
C PHE A 206 -13.25 -6.02 3.06
N ASP A 207 -14.13 -6.21 4.04
CA ASP A 207 -14.93 -7.44 4.18
C ASP A 207 -15.85 -7.65 2.98
N ASN A 208 -16.55 -6.60 2.51
CA ASN A 208 -17.45 -6.66 1.36
C ASN A 208 -16.71 -6.99 0.05
N ASN A 209 -15.44 -6.59 -0.08
CA ASN A 209 -14.60 -6.96 -1.21
C ASN A 209 -13.99 -8.39 -1.08
N GLY A 210 -14.29 -9.11 -0.01
CA GLY A 210 -13.77 -10.47 0.24
C GLY A 210 -12.28 -10.48 0.61
N LEU A 211 -11.80 -9.41 1.24
CA LEU A 211 -10.44 -9.32 1.77
C LEU A 211 -10.40 -9.98 3.15
N LYS A 212 -9.34 -10.76 3.43
CA LYS A 212 -9.17 -11.37 4.75
C LYS A 212 -8.70 -10.31 5.73
N LEU A 213 -9.59 -9.85 6.61
CA LEU A 213 -9.23 -8.93 7.69
C LEU A 213 -8.31 -9.60 8.71
N VAL A 214 -7.22 -8.91 9.04
CA VAL A 214 -6.36 -9.23 10.17
C VAL A 214 -6.91 -8.44 11.36
N ARG A 215 -7.85 -9.06 12.10
CA ARG A 215 -8.85 -8.33 12.87
C ARG A 215 -8.35 -7.46 14.03
N GLU A 216 -7.08 -7.49 14.45
CA GLU A 216 -6.64 -6.73 15.64
C GLU A 216 -5.19 -6.23 15.53
N MET A 217 -5.03 -4.99 15.06
CA MET A 217 -3.78 -4.23 15.18
C MET A 217 -4.07 -2.83 15.73
N GLY A 218 -4.57 -2.80 16.97
CA GLY A 218 -4.80 -1.55 17.69
C GLY A 218 -3.85 -1.39 18.87
N TYR A 219 -3.47 -0.15 19.13
CA TYR A 219 -2.42 0.20 20.08
C TYR A 219 -2.93 1.22 21.07
N LEU A 220 -2.36 1.19 22.28
CA LEU A 220 -2.61 2.23 23.28
C LEU A 220 -1.54 3.30 23.10
N VAL A 221 -1.99 4.50 22.75
CA VAL A 221 -1.13 5.62 22.38
C VAL A 221 -1.44 6.81 23.29
N TYR A 222 -0.43 7.57 23.66
CA TYR A 222 -0.56 8.89 24.25
C TYR A 222 -1.22 9.84 23.26
N SER A 223 -2.36 10.38 23.65
CA SER A 223 -3.16 11.25 22.78
C SER A 223 -3.58 12.49 23.55
N ASN A 224 -3.59 13.63 22.87
CA ASN A 224 -4.19 14.86 23.40
C ASN A 224 -5.24 15.38 22.41
N TYR A 225 -6.22 16.12 22.94
CA TYR A 225 -7.33 16.68 22.19
C TYR A 225 -7.55 18.14 22.56
N PRO A 226 -8.25 18.93 21.72
CA PRO A 226 -8.61 20.31 22.05
C PRO A 226 -9.25 20.40 23.44
N GLY A 227 -8.80 21.39 24.21
CA GLY A 227 -9.26 21.63 25.58
C GLY A 227 -9.48 23.11 25.84
N ASN A 228 -9.27 23.53 27.09
CA ASN A 228 -9.44 24.93 27.48
C ASN A 228 -8.16 25.70 27.16
N VAL A 229 -8.26 26.62 26.20
CA VAL A 229 -7.12 27.42 25.74
C VAL A 229 -7.49 28.90 25.77
N SER A 230 -6.58 29.73 26.28
CA SER A 230 -6.72 31.19 26.26
C SER A 230 -5.38 31.86 26.02
N ILE A 231 -5.39 32.85 25.13
CA ILE A 231 -4.27 33.77 24.94
C ILE A 231 -4.81 35.18 25.17
N SER A 232 -4.14 35.92 26.04
CA SER A 232 -4.39 37.35 26.24
C SER A 232 -3.08 38.09 26.10
N TYR A 233 -3.12 39.31 25.57
CA TYR A 233 -1.94 40.17 25.48
C TYR A 233 -2.19 41.51 26.16
N TYR A 234 -1.12 42.13 26.65
CA TYR A 234 -1.14 43.46 27.22
C TYR A 234 -0.56 44.44 26.21
N ASP A 235 -1.24 45.55 25.99
CA ASP A 235 -0.74 46.63 25.14
C ASP A 235 0.18 47.61 25.89
N ASN A 236 0.63 48.66 25.20
CA ASN A 236 1.50 49.69 25.76
C ASN A 236 0.85 50.47 26.93
N GLU A 237 -0.48 50.45 27.03
CA GLU A 237 -1.25 51.05 28.14
C GLU A 237 -1.52 50.05 29.26
N ASN A 238 -1.00 48.82 29.13
CA ASN A 238 -1.15 47.70 30.05
C ASN A 238 -2.62 47.24 30.19
N GLU A 239 -3.45 47.50 29.18
CA GLU A 239 -4.80 46.96 29.07
C GLU A 239 -4.73 45.52 28.55
N LYS A 240 -5.55 44.64 29.15
CA LYS A 240 -5.60 43.22 28.80
C LYS A 240 -6.61 43.00 27.67
N HIS A 241 -6.14 42.44 26.56
CA HIS A 241 -6.95 42.07 25.40
C HIS A 241 -6.95 40.55 25.21
N ASP A 242 -8.11 39.94 25.03
CA ASP A 242 -8.25 38.50 24.82
C ASP A 242 -8.35 38.17 23.33
N LEU A 243 -7.49 37.25 22.85
CA LEU A 243 -7.62 36.72 21.49
C LEU A 243 -8.79 35.74 21.41
N LYS A 244 -9.62 35.90 20.38
CA LYS A 244 -10.77 35.01 20.15
C LYS A 244 -10.34 33.65 19.59
N LEU A 245 -10.16 32.66 20.45
CA LEU A 245 -9.76 31.29 20.05
C LEU A 245 -10.97 30.37 19.86
N SER A 246 -10.77 29.30 19.08
CA SER A 246 -11.72 28.21 18.86
C SER A 246 -11.06 26.85 19.14
N THR A 247 -11.82 25.76 18.98
CA THR A 247 -11.26 24.39 19.10
C THR A 247 -10.26 24.04 17.99
N GLU A 248 -10.18 24.85 16.92
CA GLU A 248 -9.23 24.67 15.81
C GLU A 248 -7.81 25.14 16.20
N ASN A 249 -7.69 26.01 17.21
CA ASN A 249 -6.42 26.49 17.77
C ASN A 249 -5.75 25.40 18.62
N PHE A 250 -5.31 24.33 17.97
CA PHE A 250 -4.75 23.14 18.59
C PHE A 250 -3.64 22.51 17.74
N ASN A 251 -2.51 22.20 18.38
CA ASN A 251 -1.47 21.35 17.83
C ASN A 251 -1.49 19.99 18.55
N PRO A 252 -1.70 18.87 17.83
CA PRO A 252 -1.51 17.54 18.40
C PRO A 252 -0.11 17.38 19.00
N LEU A 253 -0.02 16.71 20.15
CA LEU A 253 1.17 16.49 20.97
C LEU A 253 1.81 17.74 21.62
N SER A 254 1.14 18.90 21.57
CA SER A 254 1.54 20.07 22.35
C SER A 254 1.44 19.81 23.87
N SER A 255 2.43 20.29 24.62
CA SER A 255 2.44 20.18 26.09
C SER A 255 1.55 21.23 26.75
N ASN A 256 0.94 20.86 27.88
CA ASN A 256 0.15 21.80 28.67
C ASN A 256 1.07 22.77 29.41
N GLY A 257 0.63 24.01 29.57
CA GLY A 257 1.39 25.00 30.31
C GLY A 257 0.64 26.30 30.54
N LYS A 258 1.09 27.05 31.55
CA LYS A 258 0.54 28.35 31.90
C LYS A 258 1.67 29.36 32.07
N LEU A 259 1.58 30.46 31.33
CA LEU A 259 2.50 31.57 31.35
C LEU A 259 1.73 32.85 31.67
N SER A 260 2.31 33.75 32.45
CA SER A 260 1.72 35.05 32.71
C SER A 260 2.73 36.17 32.53
N LYS A 261 2.32 37.20 31.80
CA LYS A 261 3.10 38.40 31.50
C LYS A 261 4.50 38.10 30.95
N VAL A 262 4.58 37.19 30.00
CA VAL A 262 5.84 36.80 29.33
C VAL A 262 5.99 37.57 28.02
N SER A 263 7.20 38.03 27.70
CA SER A 263 7.45 38.83 26.49
C SER A 263 7.22 38.01 25.22
N LEU A 264 6.54 38.60 24.23
CA LEU A 264 6.37 38.03 22.90
C LEU A 264 7.46 38.57 21.95
N ILE A 265 8.16 37.67 21.26
CA ILE A 265 9.20 38.02 20.28
C ILE A 265 8.88 37.34 18.94
N TYR A 266 8.86 38.13 17.87
CA TYR A 266 8.70 37.58 16.52
C TYR A 266 10.04 37.10 15.97
N ALA A 267 10.06 35.87 15.44
CA ALA A 267 11.29 35.23 14.98
C ALA A 267 11.17 34.62 13.57
N GLY A 268 10.29 35.14 12.72
CA GLY A 268 10.16 34.64 11.34
C GLY A 268 9.74 33.17 11.33
N LYS A 269 10.53 32.33 10.66
CA LYS A 269 10.36 30.87 10.66
C LYS A 269 11.09 30.17 11.81
N GLY A 270 11.84 30.89 12.64
CA GLY A 270 12.58 30.31 13.76
C GLY A 270 13.70 29.37 13.30
N THR A 271 14.35 29.68 12.17
CA THR A 271 15.56 28.98 11.74
C THR A 271 16.68 29.20 12.76
N THR A 272 17.72 28.35 12.78
CA THR A 272 18.85 28.60 13.71
C THR A 272 19.48 29.96 13.48
N ASN A 273 19.53 30.44 12.22
CA ASN A 273 20.02 31.79 11.93
C ASN A 273 19.11 32.88 12.54
N ASP A 274 17.80 32.76 12.44
CA ASP A 274 16.85 33.73 13.03
C ASP A 274 17.04 33.79 14.56
N LEU A 275 17.07 32.63 15.21
CA LEU A 275 17.20 32.53 16.67
C LEU A 275 18.59 32.98 17.16
N GLN A 276 19.65 32.66 16.41
CA GLN A 276 21.01 33.12 16.73
C GLN A 276 21.13 34.63 16.59
N ASN A 277 20.57 35.22 15.53
CA ASN A 277 20.56 36.68 15.35
C ASN A 277 19.79 37.39 16.46
N LEU A 278 18.69 36.82 16.94
CA LEU A 278 17.96 37.35 18.10
C LEU A 278 18.82 37.34 19.37
N LYS A 279 19.62 36.29 19.56
CA LYS A 279 20.54 36.17 20.71
C LYS A 279 21.71 37.14 20.60
N ASP A 280 22.35 37.21 19.43
CA ASP A 280 23.53 38.05 19.19
C ASP A 280 23.19 39.55 19.26
N SER A 281 21.99 39.92 18.78
CA SER A 281 21.45 41.28 18.90
C SER A 281 20.97 41.64 20.31
N LYS A 282 20.98 40.69 21.26
CA LYS A 282 20.40 40.82 22.62
C LYS A 282 18.91 41.19 22.61
N THR A 283 18.20 40.83 21.54
CA THR A 283 16.75 40.94 21.49
C THR A 283 16.12 39.92 22.44
N ILE A 284 16.68 38.71 22.51
CA ILE A 284 16.45 37.76 23.60
C ILE A 284 17.58 37.86 24.62
N GLU A 285 17.22 38.06 25.89
CA GLU A 285 18.17 38.20 26.99
C GLU A 285 18.25 36.88 27.78
N ASP A 286 19.48 36.44 28.09
CA ASP A 286 19.69 35.22 28.86
C ASP A 286 19.02 35.32 30.25
N GLY A 287 18.24 34.28 30.60
CA GLY A 287 17.56 34.19 31.90
C GLY A 287 16.22 34.93 32.00
N LYS A 288 15.77 35.61 30.94
CA LYS A 288 14.40 36.14 30.85
C LYS A 288 13.49 35.18 30.09
N ASP A 289 12.26 35.04 30.57
CA ASP A 289 11.24 34.23 29.91
C ASP A 289 10.68 34.96 28.69
N TYR A 290 10.48 34.22 27.60
CA TYR A 290 9.89 34.74 26.36
C TYR A 290 9.10 33.68 25.60
N VAL A 291 8.13 34.15 24.81
CA VAL A 291 7.31 33.36 23.88
C VAL A 291 7.70 33.75 22.46
N LEU A 292 7.89 32.75 21.60
CA LEU A 292 8.18 32.99 20.19
C LEU A 292 6.90 33.03 19.37
N LEU A 293 6.76 34.05 18.53
CA LEU A 293 5.76 34.13 17.47
C LEU A 293 6.43 33.73 16.16
N LEU A 294 6.02 32.59 15.59
CA LEU A 294 6.64 31.99 14.41
C LEU A 294 5.63 31.85 13.27
N GLN A 295 6.09 31.92 12.03
CA GLN A 295 5.37 31.40 10.88
C GLN A 295 5.62 29.90 10.76
N TYR A 296 4.65 29.14 10.25
CA TYR A 296 4.91 27.75 9.94
C TYR A 296 6.00 27.59 8.88
N ASP A 297 6.90 26.64 9.10
CA ASP A 297 7.84 26.17 8.08
C ASP A 297 7.52 24.72 7.68
N LYS A 298 8.30 24.16 6.76
CA LYS A 298 8.14 22.78 6.28
C LYS A 298 8.27 21.74 7.41
N LEU A 299 9.22 21.93 8.33
CA LEU A 299 9.51 20.98 9.41
C LEU A 299 9.19 21.59 10.78
N VAL A 300 7.90 21.56 11.15
CA VAL A 300 7.38 22.12 12.41
C VAL A 300 8.09 21.55 13.64
N SER A 301 8.35 20.25 13.66
CA SER A 301 9.04 19.60 14.76
C SER A 301 10.45 20.15 15.00
N GLN A 302 11.15 20.58 13.94
CA GLN A 302 12.44 21.26 14.08
C GLN A 302 12.28 22.68 14.63
N GLN A 303 11.24 23.42 14.22
CA GLN A 303 10.96 24.75 14.78
C GLN A 303 10.76 24.68 16.29
N VAL A 304 10.01 23.68 16.77
CA VAL A 304 9.77 23.46 18.20
C VAL A 304 11.05 23.03 18.92
N LEU A 305 11.80 22.07 18.36
CA LEU A 305 13.07 21.62 18.92
C LEU A 305 14.09 22.77 19.06
N LEU A 306 14.18 23.65 18.05
CA LEU A 306 15.05 24.82 18.09
C LEU A 306 14.56 25.87 19.10
N ALA A 307 13.25 26.14 19.15
CA ALA A 307 12.68 27.05 20.14
C ALA A 307 13.01 26.60 21.58
N GLU A 308 12.90 25.30 21.87
CA GLU A 308 13.29 24.71 23.16
C GLU A 308 14.78 24.89 23.44
N LYS A 309 15.63 24.57 22.46
CA LYS A 309 17.09 24.69 22.58
C LYS A 309 17.55 26.12 22.85
N PHE A 310 16.87 27.11 22.31
CA PHE A 310 17.16 28.53 22.55
C PHE A 310 16.52 29.08 23.84
N GLY A 311 15.68 28.29 24.52
CA GLY A 311 15.13 28.62 25.84
C GLY A 311 13.77 29.33 25.82
N ALA A 312 13.04 29.27 24.70
CA ALA A 312 11.67 29.78 24.64
C ALA A 312 10.76 29.04 25.63
N LYS A 313 9.75 29.72 26.16
CA LYS A 313 8.78 29.14 27.10
C LYS A 313 7.51 28.64 26.43
N ALA A 314 7.19 29.13 25.23
CA ALA A 314 6.11 28.66 24.38
C ALA A 314 6.32 29.14 22.95
N VAL A 315 5.58 28.54 22.02
CA VAL A 315 5.53 28.94 20.61
C VAL A 315 4.08 29.22 20.19
N ILE A 316 3.85 30.38 19.57
CA ILE A 316 2.61 30.72 18.90
C ILE A 316 2.89 30.69 17.40
N PHE A 317 2.20 29.81 16.67
CA PHE A 317 2.36 29.68 15.23
C PHE A 317 1.30 30.50 14.48
N ILE A 318 1.74 31.30 13.50
CA ILE A 318 0.86 31.99 12.56
C ILE A 318 0.61 31.05 11.39
N SER A 319 -0.67 30.73 11.16
CA SER A 319 -1.12 29.89 10.05
C SER A 319 -1.02 30.62 8.72
N GLU A 320 -0.71 29.88 7.67
CA GLU A 320 -0.79 30.38 6.30
C GLU A 320 -2.25 30.59 5.88
N PRO A 321 -2.58 31.67 5.18
CA PRO A 321 -3.93 31.89 4.67
C PRO A 321 -4.26 30.90 3.54
N TYR A 322 -5.54 30.59 3.36
CA TYR A 322 -6.00 29.79 2.22
C TYR A 322 -6.86 30.65 1.29
N GLY A 323 -6.38 30.87 0.06
CA GLY A 323 -7.00 31.82 -0.87
C GLY A 323 -7.06 33.22 -0.25
N GLU A 324 -8.26 33.79 -0.16
CA GLU A 324 -8.50 35.08 0.50
C GLU A 324 -8.84 34.94 2.00
N ASN A 325 -9.02 33.71 2.49
CA ASN A 325 -9.39 33.46 3.88
C ASN A 325 -8.15 33.50 4.80
N ILE A 326 -8.04 34.57 5.59
CA ILE A 326 -6.97 34.80 6.57
C ILE A 326 -7.32 34.36 8.01
N ASP A 327 -8.52 33.81 8.21
CA ASP A 327 -8.99 33.31 9.53
C ASP A 327 -8.73 31.82 9.73
N VAL A 328 -8.19 31.14 8.72
CA VAL A 328 -7.90 29.70 8.76
C VAL A 328 -6.79 29.38 9.77
N VAL A 329 -6.94 28.26 10.48
CA VAL A 329 -5.97 27.75 11.44
C VAL A 329 -5.43 26.39 10.97
N GLN A 330 -4.11 26.23 10.95
CA GLN A 330 -3.42 24.98 10.59
C GLN A 330 -3.11 24.16 11.86
N SER A 331 -3.75 22.99 12.00
CA SER A 331 -3.58 22.12 13.18
C SER A 331 -2.45 21.09 12.97
N LYS A 332 -1.21 21.56 12.86
CA LYS A 332 -0.04 20.70 12.61
C LYS A 332 0.40 19.94 13.88
N PRO A 333 0.75 18.65 13.81
CA PRO A 333 1.31 17.93 14.96
C PRO A 333 2.72 18.44 15.30
N VAL A 334 3.06 18.45 16.59
CA VAL A 334 4.35 18.95 17.12
C VAL A 334 5.16 17.87 17.83
N GLY A 335 4.92 16.59 17.51
CA GLY A 335 5.79 15.49 17.96
C GLY A 335 7.22 15.65 17.41
N LEU A 336 8.17 14.95 18.03
CA LEU A 336 9.60 15.03 17.69
C LEU A 336 10.10 13.76 16.99
N PRO A 337 9.72 13.52 15.71
CA PRO A 337 10.17 12.34 14.96
C PRO A 337 11.68 12.30 14.79
N GLN A 338 12.39 13.43 14.88
CA GLN A 338 13.85 13.54 14.81
C GLN A 338 14.56 12.56 15.75
N TYR A 339 14.02 12.36 16.95
CA TYR A 339 14.55 11.38 17.88
C TYR A 339 13.95 10.00 17.64
N SER A 340 12.62 9.90 17.51
CA SER A 340 11.92 8.70 17.05
C SER A 340 10.45 8.95 16.76
N THR A 341 9.86 8.05 15.96
CA THR A 341 8.41 7.99 15.76
C THR A 341 7.77 7.03 16.77
N GLY A 342 6.44 7.05 16.85
CA GLY A 342 5.67 6.16 17.71
C GLY A 342 5.04 6.82 18.92
N ASP A 343 4.43 6.01 19.78
CA ASP A 343 3.77 6.47 20.99
C ASP A 343 4.73 7.22 21.92
N ALA A 344 4.37 8.43 22.33
CA ALA A 344 5.18 9.23 23.24
C ALA A 344 5.42 8.56 24.61
N SER A 345 4.50 7.70 25.07
CA SER A 345 4.62 7.04 26.38
C SER A 345 5.40 5.72 26.34
N THR A 346 5.61 5.14 25.16
CA THR A 346 6.24 3.84 25.00
C THR A 346 7.72 4.02 24.67
N LEU A 347 8.58 3.60 25.59
CA LEU A 347 10.01 3.43 25.29
C LEU A 347 10.16 2.35 24.22
N ASN A 348 11.08 2.56 23.28
CA ASN A 348 11.59 1.51 22.40
C ASN A 348 11.98 0.30 23.28
N ARG A 349 11.10 -0.69 23.44
CA ARG A 349 11.22 -1.74 24.51
C ARG A 349 12.42 -2.65 24.31
N PHE A 350 13.27 -2.38 23.32
CA PHE A 350 14.24 -3.30 22.78
C PHE A 350 15.53 -2.57 22.39
N GLY A 351 16.48 -2.49 23.34
CA GLY A 351 17.86 -2.11 23.03
C GLY A 351 18.78 -1.84 24.22
N SER A 352 18.24 -1.35 25.34
CA SER A 352 19.04 -1.02 26.52
C SER A 352 18.14 -0.97 27.76
N VAL A 353 18.64 -1.50 28.88
CA VAL A 353 18.03 -1.31 30.20
C VAL A 353 18.21 0.17 30.55
N VAL A 354 17.26 1.01 30.13
CA VAL A 354 17.13 2.35 30.69
C VAL A 354 16.25 2.19 31.93
N GLU A 355 16.79 2.53 33.10
CA GLU A 355 16.06 2.48 34.36
C GLU A 355 14.80 3.36 34.26
N GLU A 356 13.67 2.87 34.80
CA GLU A 356 12.33 3.49 34.81
C GLU A 356 12.25 4.91 35.43
N LYS A 357 13.37 5.49 35.86
CA LYS A 357 13.41 6.71 36.66
C LYS A 357 13.64 8.00 35.85
N ASP A 358 14.06 7.89 34.59
CA ASP A 358 14.26 9.02 33.66
C ASP A 358 13.17 9.02 32.56
N LEU A 359 11.90 9.07 32.98
CA LEU A 359 10.72 9.18 32.11
C LEU A 359 10.62 10.58 31.44
N GLU A 360 11.67 11.03 30.76
CA GLU A 360 11.56 12.21 29.91
C GLU A 360 10.86 11.81 28.60
N PHE A 361 9.74 12.47 28.30
CA PHE A 361 8.98 12.31 27.06
C PHE A 361 9.76 12.87 25.86
N TRP A 362 10.90 12.29 25.52
CA TRP A 362 11.81 12.71 24.45
C TRP A 362 11.16 12.79 23.05
N ARG A 363 9.96 12.21 22.88
CA ARG A 363 9.12 12.28 21.66
C ARG A 363 8.15 13.48 21.64
N LEU A 364 7.99 14.19 22.77
CA LEU A 364 7.08 15.33 22.92
C LEU A 364 7.84 16.65 23.03
N ALA A 365 7.18 17.72 22.62
CA ALA A 365 7.58 19.06 22.95
C ALA A 365 7.40 19.32 24.46
N HIS A 366 8.43 19.85 25.11
CA HIS A 366 8.43 20.28 26.51
C HIS A 366 7.88 21.70 26.68
N ILE A 367 7.69 22.44 25.59
CA ILE A 367 7.09 23.78 25.61
C ILE A 367 5.69 23.79 24.97
N PRO A 368 4.73 24.56 25.51
CA PRO A 368 3.42 24.72 24.90
C PRO A 368 3.51 25.33 23.50
N THR A 369 2.76 24.75 22.56
CA THR A 369 2.58 25.30 21.21
C THR A 369 1.11 25.48 20.87
N ILE A 370 0.77 26.56 20.17
CA ILE A 370 -0.59 26.83 19.74
C ILE A 370 -0.61 27.54 18.37
N PRO A 371 -1.45 27.11 17.41
CA PRO A 371 -1.64 27.84 16.17
C PRO A 371 -2.68 28.93 16.32
N ILE A 372 -2.47 30.05 15.63
CA ILE A 372 -3.41 31.14 15.44
C ILE A 372 -3.58 31.45 13.95
N SER A 373 -4.68 32.10 13.60
CA SER A 373 -4.94 32.55 12.22
C SER A 373 -3.99 33.67 11.80
N ARG A 374 -3.88 33.90 10.49
CA ARG A 374 -3.11 35.01 9.94
C ARG A 374 -3.61 36.36 10.46
N ARG A 375 -4.94 36.55 10.61
CA ARG A 375 -5.54 37.77 11.18
C ARG A 375 -5.11 38.01 12.63
N GLN A 376 -5.20 36.99 13.48
CA GLN A 376 -4.75 37.07 14.88
C GLN A 376 -3.24 37.33 14.97
N GLY A 377 -2.46 36.71 14.07
CA GLY A 377 -1.03 36.97 13.96
C GLY A 377 -0.72 38.42 13.61
N GLN A 378 -1.44 38.99 12.63
CA GLN A 378 -1.31 40.42 12.26
C GLN A 378 -1.67 41.36 13.41
N GLU A 379 -2.70 41.02 14.20
CA GLU A 379 -3.05 41.78 15.40
C GLU A 379 -1.88 41.84 16.39
N LEU A 380 -1.26 40.70 16.72
CA LEU A 380 -0.09 40.65 17.60
C LEU A 380 1.12 41.39 16.99
N LEU A 381 1.41 41.15 15.70
CA LEU A 381 2.53 41.77 15.01
C LEU A 381 2.42 43.30 14.96
N SER A 382 1.20 43.83 14.81
CA SER A 382 0.95 45.28 14.78
C SER A 382 1.27 46.00 16.09
N ARG A 383 1.39 45.26 17.20
CA ARG A 383 1.70 45.79 18.54
C ARG A 383 3.19 45.74 18.88
N LEU A 384 3.98 44.95 18.15
CA LEU A 384 5.43 44.92 18.33
C LEU A 384 6.05 46.26 17.92
N SER A 385 7.03 46.74 18.68
CA SER A 385 7.72 47.97 18.29
C SER A 385 8.62 47.72 17.06
N SER A 386 9.06 48.80 16.41
CA SER A 386 10.11 48.73 15.38
C SER A 386 11.52 48.43 15.96
N GLY A 387 11.59 47.99 17.21
CA GLY A 387 12.82 47.59 17.90
C GLY A 387 13.22 46.15 17.61
N GLY A 388 14.43 45.78 18.03
CA GLY A 388 15.00 44.46 17.80
C GLY A 388 15.64 44.36 16.41
N ILE A 389 15.54 43.18 15.79
CA ILE A 389 16.05 42.93 14.44
C ILE A 389 14.90 42.85 13.44
N THR A 390 15.21 43.04 12.17
CA THR A 390 14.29 42.70 11.08
C THR A 390 14.50 41.24 10.71
N VAL A 391 13.42 40.47 10.72
CA VAL A 391 13.39 39.07 10.30
C VAL A 391 12.56 38.98 9.02
N ASP A 392 12.84 37.98 8.19
CA ASP A 392 12.00 37.69 7.02
C ASP A 392 10.58 37.32 7.46
N GLY A 393 9.62 38.10 6.97
CA GLY A 393 8.19 37.94 7.16
C GLY A 393 7.50 37.13 6.08
N GLY A 394 8.24 36.59 5.12
CA GLY A 394 7.69 35.99 3.91
C GLY A 394 7.21 37.03 2.91
N ASN A 395 7.10 36.66 1.64
CA ASN A 395 6.69 37.55 0.53
C ASN A 395 7.50 38.86 0.41
N ASN A 396 8.79 38.84 0.76
CA ASN A 396 9.68 40.01 0.82
C ASN A 396 9.29 41.09 1.85
N ASP A 397 8.43 40.77 2.82
CA ASP A 397 8.17 41.66 3.95
C ASP A 397 9.26 41.52 5.01
N HIS A 398 9.86 42.63 5.43
CA HIS A 398 10.76 42.66 6.58
C HIS A 398 9.97 43.10 7.82
N ILE A 399 9.79 42.18 8.76
CA ILE A 399 9.00 42.41 9.97
C ILE A 399 9.95 42.52 11.17
N HIS A 400 9.70 43.50 12.03
CA HIS A 400 10.48 43.69 13.25
C HIS A 400 10.16 42.59 14.28
N SER A 401 11.20 42.09 14.94
CA SER A 401 11.07 41.09 16.01
C SER A 401 10.37 41.63 17.26
N GLY A 402 10.36 42.96 17.43
CA GLY A 402 10.04 43.60 18.70
C GLY A 402 11.19 43.48 19.71
N LYS A 403 10.98 44.01 20.90
CA LYS A 403 11.87 43.93 22.08
C LYS A 403 11.15 43.29 23.26
N MET A 404 11.94 42.77 24.20
CA MET A 404 11.43 42.29 25.49
C MET A 404 10.62 43.40 26.18
N GLY A 405 9.40 43.06 26.59
CA GLY A 405 8.47 43.98 27.24
C GLY A 405 7.58 44.80 26.32
N ASP A 406 7.75 44.74 24.98
CA ASP A 406 6.85 45.43 24.03
C ASP A 406 5.42 44.91 24.14
N VAL A 407 5.29 43.59 24.03
CA VAL A 407 4.00 42.88 24.17
C VAL A 407 4.21 41.78 25.20
N LEU A 408 3.37 41.78 26.24
CA LEU A 408 3.34 40.73 27.25
C LEU A 408 2.14 39.83 26.99
N VAL A 409 2.31 38.52 27.13
CA VAL A 409 1.27 37.53 26.85
C VAL A 409 1.01 36.68 28.09
N ASP A 410 -0.27 36.49 28.39
CA ASP A 410 -0.77 35.40 29.24
C ASP A 410 -1.21 34.25 28.31
N LEU A 411 -0.67 33.06 28.54
CA LEU A 411 -1.03 31.83 27.83
C LEU A 411 -1.50 30.81 28.86
N ASP A 412 -2.70 30.26 28.69
CA ASP A 412 -3.16 29.09 29.44
C ASP A 412 -3.58 28.02 28.43
N LEU A 413 -2.75 26.98 28.29
CA LEU A 413 -2.97 25.88 27.36
C LEU A 413 -3.22 24.60 28.16
N GLN A 414 -4.49 24.18 28.23
CA GLN A 414 -4.91 22.94 28.89
C GLN A 414 -5.61 22.03 27.89
N THR A 415 -4.85 21.15 27.25
CA THR A 415 -5.38 20.10 26.37
C THR A 415 -5.96 18.93 27.17
N ASN A 416 -6.90 18.22 26.56
CA ASN A 416 -7.48 17.01 27.14
C ASN A 416 -6.56 15.82 26.84
N VAL A 417 -5.70 15.46 27.80
CA VAL A 417 -4.73 14.37 27.66
C VAL A 417 -5.36 13.02 28.00
N ARG A 418 -5.06 12.01 27.19
CA ARG A 418 -5.30 10.59 27.44
C ARG A 418 -3.99 9.85 27.30
N GLU A 419 -3.42 9.44 28.42
CA GLU A 419 -2.10 8.77 28.45
C GLU A 419 -2.08 7.46 27.66
N LYS A 420 -3.20 6.74 27.64
CA LYS A 420 -3.36 5.48 26.90
C LYS A 420 -4.73 5.46 26.25
N HIS A 421 -4.75 5.79 24.97
CA HIS A 421 -5.98 5.79 24.17
C HIS A 421 -5.86 4.82 23.01
N PHE A 422 -6.95 4.10 22.72
CA PHE A 422 -6.94 3.06 21.70
C PHE A 422 -7.00 3.66 20.29
N VAL A 423 -6.01 3.32 19.47
CA VAL A 423 -5.89 3.74 18.07
C VAL A 423 -5.71 2.49 17.19
N PRO A 424 -6.70 2.14 16.36
CA PRO A 424 -6.61 0.96 15.50
C PRO A 424 -5.92 1.24 14.16
N ASN A 425 -5.19 0.28 13.63
CA ASN A 425 -4.95 0.14 12.20
C ASN A 425 -5.98 -0.82 11.59
N VAL A 426 -6.37 -0.59 10.34
CA VAL A 426 -7.17 -1.56 9.56
C VAL A 426 -6.25 -2.28 8.59
N VAL A 427 -6.15 -3.60 8.73
CA VAL A 427 -5.23 -4.42 7.92
C VAL A 427 -5.98 -5.53 7.21
N GLY A 428 -5.86 -5.57 5.89
CA GLY A 428 -6.37 -6.64 5.05
C GLY A 428 -5.25 -7.32 4.26
N LYS A 429 -5.40 -8.63 3.99
CA LYS A 429 -4.37 -9.43 3.30
C LYS A 429 -4.94 -10.16 2.08
N ILE A 430 -4.21 -10.11 0.97
CA ILE A 430 -4.32 -11.08 -0.13
C ILE A 430 -3.13 -12.03 -0.02
N GLU A 431 -3.40 -13.32 0.12
CA GLU A 431 -2.35 -14.35 0.22
C GLU A 431 -1.77 -14.67 -1.16
N GLY A 432 -0.45 -14.81 -1.21
CA GLY A 432 0.31 -15.24 -2.37
C GLY A 432 0.24 -16.75 -2.58
N ARG A 433 0.58 -17.20 -3.79
CA ARG A 433 0.55 -18.63 -4.16
C ARG A 433 1.90 -19.33 -4.13
N GLU A 434 3.01 -18.59 -4.13
CA GLU A 434 4.35 -19.15 -4.30
C GLU A 434 5.29 -18.78 -3.16
N GLN A 435 5.44 -17.48 -2.89
CA GLN A 435 6.31 -16.94 -1.84
C GLN A 435 5.44 -16.26 -0.77
N SER A 436 4.62 -17.05 -0.07
CA SER A 436 3.69 -16.57 0.96
C SER A 436 4.36 -16.09 2.24
N ASP A 437 5.69 -16.15 2.33
CA ASP A 437 6.54 -15.60 3.37
C ASP A 437 7.14 -14.23 2.98
N LYS A 438 6.66 -13.64 1.87
CA LYS A 438 7.09 -12.34 1.37
C LYS A 438 5.88 -11.48 1.02
N ALA A 439 5.96 -10.19 1.34
CA ALA A 439 4.86 -9.27 1.14
C ALA A 439 5.28 -7.84 0.80
N ILE A 440 4.42 -7.12 0.09
CA ILE A 440 4.44 -5.66 0.08
C ILE A 440 3.32 -5.12 0.97
N ILE A 441 3.50 -3.90 1.46
CA ILE A 441 2.42 -3.08 2.01
C ILE A 441 2.02 -2.03 0.98
N ILE A 442 0.71 -1.83 0.80
CA ILE A 442 0.12 -0.63 0.21
C ILE A 442 -0.66 0.05 1.32
N ALA A 443 -0.28 1.28 1.67
CA ALA A 443 -0.81 1.96 2.85
C ALA A 443 -1.23 3.41 2.61
N ALA A 444 -2.21 3.83 3.41
CA ALA A 444 -2.63 5.22 3.51
C ALA A 444 -2.97 5.58 4.97
N SER A 445 -2.60 6.77 5.42
CA SER A 445 -3.12 7.36 6.66
C SER A 445 -4.61 7.69 6.47
N ARG A 446 -5.41 7.61 7.55
CA ARG A 446 -6.84 8.00 7.49
C ARG A 446 -7.22 9.16 8.39
N ASN A 447 -6.39 9.55 9.36
CA ASN A 447 -6.83 10.47 10.40
C ASN A 447 -6.62 11.92 10.03
N SER A 448 -7.64 12.73 10.33
CA SER A 448 -7.59 14.18 10.21
C SER A 448 -8.27 14.82 11.42
N ILE A 449 -7.64 15.85 11.98
CA ILE A 449 -8.23 16.66 13.06
C ILE A 449 -9.51 17.36 12.58
N ASN A 450 -9.53 17.75 11.30
CA ASN A 450 -10.68 18.31 10.59
C ASN A 450 -11.19 17.30 9.55
N PHE A 451 -11.61 17.75 8.36
CA PHE A 451 -12.22 16.90 7.33
C PHE A 451 -11.22 16.13 6.46
N GLY A 452 -10.04 16.69 6.19
CA GLY A 452 -8.90 15.97 5.59
C GLY A 452 -9.12 15.42 4.17
N THR A 453 -9.97 16.05 3.36
CA THR A 453 -10.37 15.55 2.03
C THR A 453 -9.17 15.35 1.11
N THR A 454 -8.37 16.40 0.91
CA THR A 454 -7.19 16.35 0.04
C THR A 454 -6.04 15.59 0.68
N TYR A 455 -5.91 15.66 2.02
CA TYR A 455 -4.99 14.83 2.79
C TYR A 455 -5.54 14.50 4.18
N PRO A 456 -5.56 13.24 4.61
CA PRO A 456 -5.04 12.05 3.91
C PRO A 456 -6.12 11.26 3.13
N ASN A 457 -7.37 11.72 3.10
CA ASN A 457 -8.50 10.90 2.67
C ASN A 457 -8.50 10.54 1.18
N PHE A 458 -7.97 11.40 0.32
CA PHE A 458 -7.79 11.05 -1.09
C PHE A 458 -6.95 9.77 -1.26
N GLY A 459 -5.86 9.63 -0.49
CA GLY A 459 -5.04 8.42 -0.44
C GLY A 459 -5.80 7.20 0.09
N THR A 460 -6.62 7.38 1.14
CA THR A 460 -7.47 6.30 1.67
C THR A 460 -8.55 5.86 0.67
N ALA A 461 -9.20 6.79 -0.04
CA ALA A 461 -10.15 6.46 -1.10
C ALA A 461 -9.48 5.72 -2.28
N ALA A 462 -8.24 6.10 -2.62
CA ALA A 462 -7.43 5.39 -3.60
C ALA A 462 -7.09 3.96 -3.13
N LEU A 463 -6.74 3.78 -1.85
CA LEU A 463 -6.51 2.47 -1.25
C LEU A 463 -7.74 1.56 -1.37
N LEU A 464 -8.93 2.07 -1.02
CA LEU A 464 -10.19 1.32 -1.15
C LEU A 464 -10.49 0.92 -2.60
N SER A 465 -10.17 1.80 -3.56
CA SER A 465 -10.37 1.54 -4.99
C SER A 465 -9.39 0.51 -5.53
N ILE A 466 -8.12 0.54 -5.12
CA ILE A 466 -7.12 -0.46 -5.51
C ILE A 466 -7.50 -1.85 -4.97
N VAL A 467 -7.97 -1.93 -3.72
CA VAL A 467 -8.45 -3.19 -3.14
C VAL A 467 -9.57 -3.81 -4.00
N GLN A 468 -10.54 -2.99 -4.42
CA GLN A 468 -11.60 -3.43 -5.31
C GLN A 468 -11.05 -3.94 -6.65
N LEU A 469 -10.17 -3.18 -7.30
CA LEU A 469 -9.59 -3.56 -8.60
C LEU A 469 -8.85 -4.90 -8.52
N PHE A 470 -8.06 -5.13 -7.47
CA PHE A 470 -7.41 -6.43 -7.26
C PHE A 470 -8.40 -7.57 -7.09
N GLN A 471 -9.49 -7.33 -6.34
CA GLN A 471 -10.51 -8.34 -6.13
C GLN A 471 -11.30 -8.62 -7.41
N GLU A 472 -11.63 -7.61 -8.22
CA GLU A 472 -12.25 -7.80 -9.53
C GLU A 472 -11.39 -8.63 -10.48
N VAL A 473 -10.08 -8.34 -10.52
CA VAL A 473 -9.10 -9.13 -11.29
C VAL A 473 -9.06 -10.58 -10.79
N LYS A 474 -9.03 -10.78 -9.47
CA LYS A 474 -9.08 -12.10 -8.84
C LYS A 474 -10.38 -12.85 -9.16
N TYR A 475 -11.54 -12.23 -9.07
CA TYR A 475 -12.83 -12.86 -9.39
C TYR A 475 -12.94 -13.22 -10.87
N LYS A 476 -12.49 -12.34 -11.76
CA LYS A 476 -12.59 -12.54 -13.20
C LYS A 476 -11.65 -13.66 -13.70
N PHE A 477 -10.40 -13.63 -13.27
CA PHE A 477 -9.34 -14.50 -13.82
C PHE A 477 -8.93 -15.64 -12.89
N GLY A 478 -9.43 -15.69 -11.65
CA GLY A 478 -8.88 -16.58 -10.62
C GLY A 478 -7.45 -16.20 -10.23
N TRP A 479 -7.05 -14.95 -10.46
CA TRP A 479 -5.70 -14.47 -10.20
C TRP A 479 -5.36 -14.54 -8.72
N LYS A 480 -4.15 -15.02 -8.43
CA LYS A 480 -3.56 -15.02 -7.10
C LYS A 480 -2.09 -14.59 -7.23
N PRO A 481 -1.65 -13.54 -6.51
CA PRO A 481 -0.31 -13.02 -6.67
C PRO A 481 0.75 -14.05 -6.28
N LEU A 482 1.98 -13.91 -6.77
CA LEU A 482 3.11 -14.75 -6.31
C LEU A 482 3.42 -14.55 -4.82
N ARG A 483 3.35 -13.30 -4.34
CA ARG A 483 3.65 -12.88 -2.96
C ARG A 483 2.40 -12.31 -2.27
N ASN A 484 2.44 -12.07 -0.96
CA ASN A 484 1.31 -11.50 -0.21
C ASN A 484 1.19 -9.98 -0.39
N ILE A 485 -0.03 -9.44 -0.41
CA ILE A 485 -0.26 -7.99 -0.32
C ILE A 485 -0.94 -7.67 0.99
N TYR A 486 -0.38 -6.73 1.75
CA TYR A 486 -1.05 -6.10 2.87
C TYR A 486 -1.60 -4.74 2.45
N PHE A 487 -2.89 -4.50 2.71
CA PHE A 487 -3.52 -3.20 2.58
C PHE A 487 -3.72 -2.65 3.97
N ILE A 488 -3.14 -1.48 4.26
CA ILE A 488 -3.14 -0.91 5.60
C ILE A 488 -3.69 0.51 5.59
N SER A 489 -4.72 0.74 6.38
CA SER A 489 -5.14 2.09 6.75
C SER A 489 -4.57 2.41 8.15
N PHE A 490 -3.59 3.32 8.20
CA PHE A 490 -2.89 3.67 9.44
C PHE A 490 -3.73 4.59 10.32
N GLY A 491 -3.73 4.28 11.62
CA GLY A 491 -4.24 5.13 12.70
C GLY A 491 -3.12 5.91 13.40
N GLY A 492 -3.41 7.08 13.95
CA GLY A 492 -2.47 7.76 14.87
C GLY A 492 -1.32 8.51 14.19
N SER A 493 -1.47 8.88 12.92
CA SER A 493 -0.45 9.62 12.17
C SER A 493 -0.15 10.99 12.79
N GLU A 494 -1.16 11.69 13.29
CA GLU A 494 -1.03 12.97 14.01
C GLU A 494 -0.40 12.82 15.40
N PHE A 495 -0.35 11.60 15.93
CA PHE A 495 0.33 11.26 17.18
C PHE A 495 1.72 10.69 16.90
N ASN A 496 2.50 11.41 16.08
CA ASN A 496 3.88 11.06 15.72
C ASN A 496 4.00 9.68 15.03
N TYR A 497 3.08 9.39 14.09
CA TYR A 497 3.06 8.14 13.33
C TYR A 497 2.95 6.89 14.23
N ALA A 498 2.07 6.96 15.24
CA ALA A 498 1.97 5.93 16.25
C ALA A 498 1.57 4.57 15.68
N GLY A 499 0.49 4.49 14.89
CA GLY A 499 0.00 3.21 14.39
C GLY A 499 0.98 2.50 13.46
N SER A 500 1.72 3.22 12.61
CA SER A 500 2.75 2.64 11.76
C SER A 500 3.99 2.20 12.55
N SER A 501 4.38 2.97 13.56
CA SER A 501 5.54 2.65 14.40
C SER A 501 5.30 1.44 15.29
N GLU A 502 4.17 1.41 16.00
CA GLU A 502 3.81 0.28 16.87
C GLU A 502 3.68 -1.04 16.07
N LEU A 503 3.20 -0.95 14.83
CA LEU A 503 3.12 -2.11 13.92
C LEU A 503 4.49 -2.72 13.62
N VAL A 504 5.52 -1.90 13.41
CA VAL A 504 6.89 -2.36 13.12
C VAL A 504 7.63 -2.77 14.39
N GLU A 505 7.33 -2.15 15.53
CA GLU A 505 7.93 -2.49 16.83
C GLU A 505 7.42 -3.83 17.38
N GLN A 506 6.18 -4.23 17.05
CA GLN A 506 5.58 -5.46 17.57
C GLN A 506 6.29 -6.74 17.07
N ARG A 507 7.00 -7.42 17.98
CA ARG A 507 7.82 -8.62 17.69
C ARG A 507 7.04 -9.88 17.32
N LEU A 508 5.77 -10.00 17.73
CA LEU A 508 4.99 -11.22 17.55
C LEU A 508 4.23 -11.27 16.21
N THR A 509 4.36 -10.24 15.38
CA THR A 509 3.54 -10.09 14.19
C THR A 509 4.24 -10.69 12.96
N PRO A 510 3.69 -11.73 12.31
CA PRO A 510 4.27 -12.35 11.12
C PRO A 510 4.51 -11.35 9.97
N LEU A 511 3.68 -10.31 9.91
CA LEU A 511 3.78 -9.20 8.97
C LEU A 511 5.21 -8.64 8.91
N LYS A 512 5.86 -8.44 10.07
CA LYS A 512 7.19 -7.85 10.13
C LYS A 512 8.26 -8.64 9.37
N ASP A 513 8.16 -9.96 9.38
CA ASP A 513 9.11 -10.86 8.72
C ASP A 513 8.79 -11.03 7.23
N GLU A 514 7.50 -10.95 6.89
CA GLU A 514 7.03 -11.08 5.51
C GLU A 514 7.35 -9.85 4.65
N ILE A 515 7.23 -8.63 5.20
CA ILE A 515 7.33 -7.42 4.37
C ILE A 515 8.72 -7.29 3.77
N TYR A 516 8.84 -6.91 2.50
CA TYR A 516 10.10 -6.46 1.91
C TYR A 516 10.03 -5.07 1.31
N SER A 517 8.83 -4.50 1.16
CA SER A 517 8.67 -3.11 0.75
C SER A 517 7.34 -2.53 1.21
N LEU A 518 7.32 -1.22 1.46
CA LEU A 518 6.10 -0.45 1.73
C LEU A 518 5.92 0.62 0.66
N ILE A 519 4.71 0.69 0.12
CA ILE A 519 4.25 1.74 -0.79
C ILE A 519 3.23 2.60 -0.02
N ASP A 520 3.60 3.85 0.27
CA ASP A 520 2.71 4.82 0.89
C ASP A 520 2.05 5.68 -0.19
N ILE A 521 0.73 5.84 -0.08
CA ILE A 521 -0.09 6.61 -1.02
C ILE A 521 -0.93 7.68 -0.30
N SER A 522 -0.57 8.03 0.95
CA SER A 522 -1.31 8.98 1.77
C SER A 522 -1.31 10.38 1.18
N GLN A 523 -0.21 10.77 0.53
CA GLN A 523 0.01 12.10 -0.04
C GLN A 523 -0.42 12.23 -1.51
N LEU A 524 -1.34 11.39 -1.96
CA LEU A 524 -1.95 11.54 -3.27
C LEU A 524 -3.00 12.64 -3.26
N GLY A 525 -3.16 13.29 -4.42
CA GLY A 525 -4.25 14.21 -4.71
C GLY A 525 -4.59 14.16 -6.19
N ILE A 526 -5.38 15.12 -6.67
CA ILE A 526 -5.52 15.36 -8.10
C ILE A 526 -4.32 16.21 -8.53
N PRO A 527 -3.33 15.67 -9.26
CA PRO A 527 -2.24 16.50 -9.75
C PRO A 527 -2.80 17.48 -10.79
N PRO A 528 -2.42 18.78 -10.72
CA PRO A 528 -2.85 19.75 -11.71
C PRO A 528 -2.37 19.31 -13.10
N SER A 529 -3.26 19.40 -14.09
CA SER A 529 -2.92 19.03 -15.46
C SER A 529 -2.09 20.13 -16.11
N GLU A 530 -0.83 19.83 -16.43
CA GLU A 530 0.05 20.75 -17.16
C GLU A 530 0.18 20.33 -18.63
N LYS A 531 0.34 21.32 -19.52
CA LYS A 531 0.74 21.08 -20.91
C LYS A 531 2.26 21.03 -20.96
N TYR A 532 2.81 19.86 -21.22
CA TYR A 532 4.25 19.68 -21.37
C TYR A 532 4.73 20.12 -22.76
N GLU A 533 6.01 20.48 -22.87
CA GLU A 533 6.65 20.93 -24.13
C GLU A 533 6.54 19.90 -25.28
N ASN A 534 6.39 18.62 -24.94
CA ASN A 534 6.19 17.53 -25.90
C ASN A 534 4.74 17.37 -26.39
N GLY A 535 3.83 18.28 -26.01
CA GLY A 535 2.42 18.26 -26.38
C GLY A 535 1.54 17.28 -25.58
N LYS A 536 2.12 16.54 -24.61
CA LYS A 536 1.34 15.70 -23.69
C LYS A 536 0.69 16.58 -22.62
N THR A 537 -0.51 16.19 -22.22
CA THR A 537 -1.17 16.73 -21.02
C THR A 537 -1.16 15.64 -19.95
N GLY A 538 -0.73 15.99 -18.75
CA GLY A 538 -0.54 15.02 -17.69
C GLY A 538 -0.34 15.68 -16.33
N GLY A 539 -0.56 14.92 -15.27
CA GLY A 539 -0.22 15.35 -13.93
C GLY A 539 1.26 15.10 -13.62
N LYS A 540 1.83 15.85 -12.70
CA LYS A 540 3.16 15.57 -12.14
C LYS A 540 3.03 14.75 -10.86
N LEU A 541 3.76 13.64 -10.80
CA LEU A 541 3.88 12.80 -9.60
C LEU A 541 5.31 12.86 -9.08
N SER A 542 5.43 12.83 -7.76
CA SER A 542 6.72 12.74 -7.09
C SER A 542 6.81 11.45 -6.28
N ILE A 543 7.83 10.67 -6.60
CA ILE A 543 8.08 9.37 -5.99
C ILE A 543 9.38 9.46 -5.22
N GLU A 544 9.28 9.39 -3.90
CA GLU A 544 10.42 9.29 -3.01
C GLU A 544 10.62 7.84 -2.62
N THR A 545 11.76 7.24 -2.97
CA THR A 545 11.95 5.81 -2.83
C THR A 545 13.34 5.42 -2.39
N HIS A 546 13.44 4.27 -1.74
CA HIS A 546 14.72 3.62 -1.41
C HIS A 546 15.53 3.35 -2.69
N PRO A 547 16.88 3.49 -2.69
CA PRO A 547 17.68 3.39 -3.91
C PRO A 547 17.57 2.05 -4.65
N LEU A 548 17.32 0.96 -3.92
CA LEU A 548 17.04 -0.36 -4.53
C LEU A 548 15.87 -0.35 -5.54
N LEU A 549 14.92 0.57 -5.42
CA LEU A 549 13.72 0.65 -6.27
C LEU A 549 13.74 1.85 -7.23
N LYS A 550 14.77 2.70 -7.20
CA LYS A 550 14.80 3.92 -8.03
C LYS A 550 14.70 3.63 -9.52
N LYS A 551 15.45 2.63 -10.01
CA LYS A 551 15.43 2.25 -11.42
C LYS A 551 14.07 1.72 -11.86
N PHE A 552 13.40 0.95 -11.00
CA PHE A 552 12.04 0.46 -11.24
C PHE A 552 11.09 1.62 -11.54
N PHE A 553 11.07 2.65 -10.69
CA PHE A 553 10.20 3.81 -10.91
C PHE A 553 10.63 4.69 -12.10
N ARG A 554 11.93 4.93 -12.30
CA ARG A 554 12.45 5.74 -13.42
C ARG A 554 12.12 5.16 -14.79
N ASN A 555 12.19 3.84 -14.94
CA ASN A 555 11.85 3.15 -16.18
C ASN A 555 10.36 3.25 -16.54
N ARG A 556 9.52 3.81 -15.65
CA ARG A 556 8.06 3.93 -15.83
C ARG A 556 7.59 5.36 -16.13
N ASN A 557 8.51 6.33 -16.23
CA ASN A 557 8.20 7.73 -16.58
C ASN A 557 7.43 7.91 -17.90
N ALA A 558 7.34 6.89 -18.77
CA ALA A 558 6.77 7.01 -20.11
C ALA A 558 5.35 6.44 -20.30
N HIS A 559 4.82 5.63 -19.36
CA HIS A 559 3.73 4.70 -19.69
C HIS A 559 2.29 5.16 -19.39
N LEU A 560 2.07 6.21 -18.57
CA LEU A 560 0.71 6.55 -18.09
C LEU A 560 0.36 8.05 -18.07
N ASN A 561 0.97 8.86 -18.95
CA ASN A 561 0.74 10.31 -19.05
C ASN A 561 0.99 11.09 -17.74
N PHE A 562 1.85 10.58 -16.85
CA PHE A 562 2.37 11.35 -15.73
C PHE A 562 3.82 11.73 -16.00
N ASP A 563 4.20 12.95 -15.66
CA ASP A 563 5.60 13.29 -15.47
C ASP A 563 6.01 12.83 -14.06
N ILE A 564 6.93 11.87 -13.99
CA ILE A 564 7.30 11.22 -12.73
C ILE A 564 8.71 11.69 -12.35
N SER A 565 8.78 12.42 -11.24
CA SER A 565 10.05 12.72 -10.57
C SER A 565 10.36 11.60 -9.57
N VAL A 566 11.58 11.05 -9.63
CA VAL A 566 12.02 9.97 -8.72
C VAL A 566 13.22 10.45 -7.93
N ASP A 567 13.05 10.53 -6.62
CA ASP A 567 14.06 10.97 -5.67
C ASP A 567 14.17 10.00 -4.48
N ASN A 568 15.08 10.28 -3.54
CA ASN A 568 15.18 9.62 -2.26
C ASN A 568 14.12 10.12 -1.29
N VAL A 569 13.84 9.30 -0.28
CA VAL A 569 13.04 9.71 0.88
C VAL A 569 13.76 10.82 1.63
N HIS A 570 13.11 11.96 1.74
CA HIS A 570 13.66 13.11 2.45
C HIS A 570 12.64 13.87 3.31
N HIS A 571 11.55 13.21 3.69
CA HIS A 571 10.60 13.74 4.67
C HIS A 571 9.95 12.64 5.52
N TYR A 572 9.35 13.08 6.63
CA TYR A 572 8.71 12.22 7.62
C TYR A 572 7.29 11.82 7.20
N GLY A 573 6.89 10.63 7.63
CA GLY A 573 5.57 10.05 7.36
C GLY A 573 5.43 8.67 8.00
N ASP A 574 4.30 8.00 7.76
CA ASP A 574 4.05 6.65 8.27
C ASP A 574 5.04 5.59 7.75
N TRP A 575 5.80 5.90 6.69
CA TRP A 575 6.92 5.07 6.19
C TRP A 575 8.21 5.21 7.01
N THR A 576 8.36 6.26 7.82
CA THR A 576 9.58 6.51 8.61
C THR A 576 9.98 5.33 9.51
N PRO A 577 9.07 4.70 10.31
CA PRO A 577 9.41 3.53 11.12
C PRO A 577 9.88 2.33 10.28
N PHE A 578 9.39 2.16 9.06
CA PHE A 578 9.79 1.09 8.16
C PHE A 578 11.21 1.32 7.62
N LEU A 579 11.49 2.53 7.14
CA LEU A 579 12.83 2.93 6.68
C LEU A 579 13.87 2.82 7.80
N ALA A 580 13.50 3.26 9.01
CA ALA A 580 14.35 3.18 10.21
C ALA A 580 14.74 1.74 10.57
N ASN A 581 13.92 0.75 10.22
CA ASN A 581 14.18 -0.68 10.42
C ASN A 581 14.67 -1.40 9.14
N GLY A 582 15.12 -0.65 8.13
CA GLY A 582 15.75 -1.21 6.93
C GLY A 582 14.78 -1.85 5.94
N ILE A 583 13.48 -1.51 6.01
CA ILE A 583 12.50 -1.92 5.00
C ILE A 583 12.50 -0.86 3.89
N PRO A 584 12.78 -1.21 2.62
CA PRO A 584 12.65 -0.29 1.49
C PRO A 584 11.25 0.32 1.40
N VAL A 585 11.18 1.65 1.38
CA VAL A 585 9.91 2.39 1.27
C VAL A 585 9.85 3.17 -0.03
N SER A 586 8.64 3.38 -0.53
CA SER A 586 8.32 4.22 -1.68
C SER A 586 7.08 5.06 -1.35
N VAL A 587 7.19 6.37 -1.43
CA VAL A 587 6.13 7.33 -1.14
C VAL A 587 5.72 7.96 -2.45
N ILE A 588 4.45 7.78 -2.83
CA ILE A 588 3.91 8.34 -4.06
C ILE A 588 3.03 9.52 -3.68
N SER A 589 3.43 10.69 -4.17
CA SER A 589 2.81 11.96 -3.82
C SER A 589 2.43 12.76 -5.06
N SER A 590 1.41 13.59 -4.92
CA SER A 590 1.10 14.66 -5.88
C SER A 590 1.75 15.96 -5.39
N ASP A 591 2.35 16.73 -6.30
CA ASP A 591 3.05 17.98 -5.94
C ASP A 591 2.14 18.98 -5.19
N SER A 592 0.84 18.97 -5.50
CA SER A 592 -0.18 19.79 -4.82
C SER A 592 -0.33 19.45 -3.34
N THR A 593 -0.40 18.16 -3.01
CA THR A 593 -0.53 17.66 -1.64
C THR A 593 0.79 17.78 -0.89
N ARG A 594 1.92 17.38 -1.52
CA ARG A 594 3.26 17.42 -0.91
C ARG A 594 3.70 18.84 -0.55
N ASN A 595 3.51 19.79 -1.46
CA ASN A 595 3.85 21.19 -1.22
C ASN A 595 2.75 21.96 -0.46
N ARG A 596 1.70 21.28 0.01
CA ARG A 596 0.60 21.86 0.79
C ARG A 596 -0.04 23.07 0.11
N ILE A 597 -0.18 22.99 -1.21
CA ILE A 597 -0.93 23.99 -2.00
C ILE A 597 -2.43 23.89 -1.67
N THR A 598 -2.88 22.69 -1.29
CA THR A 598 -4.24 22.44 -0.81
C THR A 598 -4.38 22.88 0.65
N PRO A 599 -5.61 23.14 1.14
CA PRO A 599 -5.86 23.56 2.52
C PRO A 599 -5.70 22.44 3.55
N SER A 600 -4.84 21.46 3.26
CA SER A 600 -4.52 20.32 4.14
C SER A 600 -4.27 20.77 5.58
N GLU A 601 -4.74 19.96 6.54
CA GLU A 601 -4.65 20.23 7.99
C GLU A 601 -5.45 21.45 8.49
N THR A 602 -6.37 21.98 7.68
CA THR A 602 -7.29 23.06 8.07
C THR A 602 -8.75 22.65 8.00
N SER A 603 -9.65 23.48 8.54
CA SER A 603 -11.09 23.29 8.46
C SER A 603 -11.66 23.51 7.06
N GLU A 604 -10.89 24.10 6.13
CA GLU A 604 -11.28 24.32 4.73
C GLU A 604 -11.07 23.09 3.83
N ASP A 605 -10.39 22.03 4.31
CA ASP A 605 -10.12 20.81 3.53
C ASP A 605 -11.35 19.88 3.39
N LYS A 606 -12.41 20.41 2.78
CA LYS A 606 -13.72 19.76 2.63
C LYS A 606 -13.94 19.15 1.25
N PHE A 607 -14.93 18.26 1.18
CA PHE A 607 -15.23 17.49 -0.03
C PHE A 607 -15.60 18.36 -1.22
N GLU A 608 -16.29 19.49 -0.99
CA GLU A 608 -16.75 20.40 -2.04
C GLU A 608 -15.60 20.98 -2.89
N LEU A 609 -14.37 21.02 -2.35
CA LEU A 609 -13.20 21.43 -3.12
C LEU A 609 -12.85 20.39 -4.18
N VAL A 610 -12.84 19.11 -3.80
CA VAL A 610 -12.49 18.01 -4.70
C VAL A 610 -13.65 17.70 -5.65
N GLU A 611 -14.89 17.79 -5.18
CA GLU A 611 -16.09 17.67 -6.02
C GLU A 611 -16.02 18.62 -7.23
N LYS A 612 -15.75 19.91 -6.99
CA LYS A 612 -15.57 20.91 -8.05
C LYS A 612 -14.42 20.57 -8.99
N MET A 613 -13.32 20.01 -8.47
CA MET A 613 -12.22 19.55 -9.32
C MET A 613 -12.64 18.36 -10.19
N LEU A 614 -13.49 17.46 -9.68
CA LEU A 614 -13.97 16.28 -10.39
C LEU A 614 -15.07 16.58 -11.42
N GLU A 615 -15.63 17.79 -11.47
CA GLU A 615 -16.51 18.22 -12.57
C GLU A 615 -15.79 18.22 -13.94
N SER A 616 -14.46 18.38 -13.93
CA SER A 616 -13.63 18.36 -15.14
C SER A 616 -13.36 16.92 -15.59
N GLU A 617 -13.74 16.59 -16.83
CA GLU A 617 -13.45 15.29 -17.47
C GLU A 617 -11.95 14.96 -17.47
N GLN A 618 -11.10 15.98 -17.61
CA GLN A 618 -9.65 15.81 -17.55
C GLN A 618 -9.19 15.33 -16.17
N ASN A 619 -9.72 15.92 -15.10
CA ASN A 619 -9.36 15.53 -13.74
C ASN A 619 -9.88 14.13 -13.41
N GLN A 620 -11.09 13.78 -13.86
CA GLN A 620 -11.61 12.42 -13.77
C GLN A 620 -10.68 11.40 -14.45
N GLN A 621 -10.20 11.71 -15.66
CA GLN A 621 -9.26 10.85 -16.36
C GLN A 621 -7.91 10.73 -15.64
N THR A 622 -7.43 11.82 -15.05
CA THR A 622 -6.23 11.83 -14.21
C THR A 622 -6.38 10.90 -13.01
N VAL A 623 -7.51 10.94 -12.30
CA VAL A 623 -7.77 10.02 -11.17
C VAL A 623 -7.82 8.56 -11.64
N LYS A 624 -8.50 8.27 -12.76
CA LYS A 624 -8.48 6.91 -13.35
C LYS A 624 -7.07 6.43 -13.66
N ASN A 625 -6.27 7.27 -14.31
CA ASN A 625 -4.89 6.94 -14.66
C ASN A 625 -4.04 6.74 -13.42
N LEU A 626 -4.26 7.50 -12.36
CA LEU A 626 -3.57 7.35 -11.07
C LEU A 626 -3.90 6.00 -10.42
N LEU A 627 -5.18 5.64 -10.32
CA LEU A 627 -5.59 4.34 -9.78
C LEU A 627 -4.99 3.16 -10.58
N LEU A 628 -4.95 3.29 -11.91
CA LEU A 628 -4.33 2.30 -12.78
C LEU A 628 -2.81 2.25 -12.62
N TYR A 629 -2.15 3.40 -12.47
CA TYR A 629 -0.72 3.47 -12.17
C TYR A 629 -0.40 2.69 -10.89
N LEU A 630 -1.15 2.95 -9.82
CA LEU A 630 -0.97 2.28 -8.52
C LEU A 630 -1.22 0.78 -8.60
N LEU A 631 -2.26 0.35 -9.31
CA LEU A 631 -2.51 -1.07 -9.55
C LEU A 631 -1.35 -1.73 -10.31
N HIS A 632 -0.86 -1.08 -11.37
CA HIS A 632 0.19 -1.61 -12.24
C HIS A 632 1.50 -1.80 -11.47
N ILE A 633 1.99 -0.77 -10.77
CA ILE A 633 3.24 -0.88 -9.99
C ILE A 633 3.10 -1.94 -8.89
N SER A 634 1.93 -2.04 -8.26
CA SER A 634 1.67 -3.00 -7.19
C SER A 634 1.66 -4.43 -7.73
N MET A 635 1.10 -4.63 -8.92
CA MET A 635 1.05 -5.92 -9.61
C MET A 635 2.45 -6.37 -10.05
N GLU A 636 3.28 -5.49 -10.62
CA GLU A 636 4.67 -5.82 -10.98
C GLU A 636 5.48 -6.19 -9.73
N LEU A 637 5.39 -5.40 -8.66
CA LEU A 637 6.13 -5.68 -7.43
C LEU A 637 5.73 -7.01 -6.80
N ILE A 638 4.44 -7.37 -6.83
CA ILE A 638 3.95 -8.57 -6.15
C ILE A 638 3.98 -9.85 -6.99
N ASP A 639 3.76 -9.73 -8.29
CA ASP A 639 3.45 -10.87 -9.15
C ASP A 639 4.55 -11.16 -10.18
N ASP A 640 5.57 -10.30 -10.31
CA ASP A 640 6.74 -10.63 -11.12
C ASP A 640 7.62 -11.68 -10.44
N PRO A 641 8.13 -12.69 -11.17
CA PRO A 641 8.92 -13.77 -10.57
C PRO A 641 10.23 -13.29 -9.95
N LEU A 642 10.85 -12.28 -10.55
CA LEU A 642 12.08 -11.63 -10.10
C LEU A 642 11.73 -10.34 -9.35
N LEU A 643 12.41 -10.08 -8.23
CA LEU A 643 12.26 -8.80 -7.54
C LEU A 643 12.96 -7.66 -8.30
N HIS A 644 12.31 -6.50 -8.34
CA HIS A 644 12.79 -5.29 -9.01
C HIS A 644 13.90 -4.52 -8.27
N PHE A 645 14.63 -5.17 -7.37
CA PHE A 645 15.71 -4.54 -6.62
C PHE A 645 16.99 -4.43 -7.49
N ASP A 646 17.50 -3.22 -7.64
CA ASP A 646 18.76 -2.94 -8.35
C ASP A 646 19.91 -2.66 -7.38
N ILE A 647 20.78 -3.66 -7.20
CA ILE A 647 21.96 -3.58 -6.33
C ILE A 647 23.02 -2.63 -6.90
N ILE A 648 23.15 -2.57 -8.24
CA ILE A 648 24.17 -1.71 -8.88
C ILE A 648 23.81 -0.26 -8.64
N ASN A 649 22.55 0.12 -8.89
CA ASN A 649 22.08 1.47 -8.63
C ASN A 649 22.14 1.82 -7.15
N TYR A 650 21.86 0.87 -6.25
CA TYR A 650 22.04 1.06 -4.81
C TYR A 650 23.48 1.40 -4.42
N VAL A 651 24.47 0.72 -5.02
CA VAL A 651 25.89 1.00 -4.77
C VAL A 651 26.30 2.36 -5.36
N GLU A 652 25.87 2.66 -6.59
CA GLU A 652 26.16 3.94 -7.25
C GLU A 652 25.57 5.13 -6.48
N ASP A 653 24.34 5.00 -5.96
CA ASP A 653 23.69 6.05 -5.17
C ASP A 653 24.45 6.35 -3.88
N ILE A 654 24.91 5.31 -3.15
CA ILE A 654 25.71 5.49 -1.94
C ILE A 654 27.08 6.10 -2.28
N ASP A 655 27.72 5.65 -3.37
CA ASP A 655 29.02 6.18 -3.80
C ASP A 655 28.94 7.67 -4.16
N GLU A 656 27.91 8.08 -4.92
CA GLU A 656 27.66 9.49 -5.25
C GLU A 656 27.50 10.35 -4.00
N ARG A 657 26.80 9.83 -2.98
CA ARG A 657 26.58 10.53 -1.71
C ARG A 657 27.84 10.65 -0.87
N LEU A 658 28.70 9.63 -0.88
CA LEU A 658 30.02 9.70 -0.25
C LEU A 658 30.90 10.73 -0.93
N GLN A 659 30.86 10.81 -2.27
CA GLN A 659 31.61 11.81 -3.02
C GLN A 659 31.14 13.24 -2.67
N ARG A 660 29.83 13.47 -2.58
CA ARG A 660 29.29 14.77 -2.12
C ARG A 660 29.71 15.09 -0.68
N LEU A 661 29.70 14.10 0.21
CA LEU A 661 30.16 14.28 1.59
C LEU A 661 31.66 14.61 1.67
N GLU A 662 32.49 13.95 0.85
CA GLU A 662 33.93 14.24 0.74
C GLU A 662 34.19 15.64 0.16
N GLN A 663 33.40 16.07 -0.83
CA GLN A 663 33.46 17.40 -1.42
C GLN A 663 33.04 18.50 -0.42
N ALA A 664 31.99 18.24 0.37
CA ALA A 664 31.52 19.16 1.41
C ALA A 664 32.54 19.30 2.56
N TYR A 665 33.28 18.22 2.88
CA TYR A 665 34.26 18.19 3.97
C TYR A 665 35.61 17.55 3.56
N PRO A 666 36.42 18.25 2.72
CA PRO A 666 37.66 17.71 2.18
C PRO A 666 38.68 17.35 3.27
N GLU A 667 39.34 16.20 3.12
CA GLU A 667 40.42 15.70 3.98
C GLU A 667 40.03 15.52 5.47
N LYS A 668 38.74 15.53 5.81
CA LYS A 668 38.25 15.36 7.18
C LYS A 668 37.96 13.91 7.56
N LEU A 669 37.55 13.10 6.59
CA LEU A 669 37.05 11.73 6.79
C LEU A 669 37.77 10.75 5.87
N ASN A 670 37.89 9.50 6.30
CA ASN A 670 38.45 8.40 5.52
C ASN A 670 37.35 7.40 5.13
N PHE A 671 37.09 7.30 3.83
CA PHE A 671 36.02 6.46 3.26
C PHE A 671 36.49 5.07 2.79
N THR A 672 37.76 4.71 3.02
CA THR A 672 38.36 3.47 2.49
C THR A 672 37.59 2.21 2.92
N SER A 673 37.11 2.18 4.17
CA SER A 673 36.34 1.07 4.73
C SER A 673 35.00 0.90 3.99
N VAL A 674 34.30 2.00 3.73
CA VAL A 674 33.02 2.04 3.01
C VAL A 674 33.19 1.64 1.56
N ILE A 675 34.15 2.24 0.84
CA ILE A 675 34.44 1.93 -0.58
C ILE A 675 34.73 0.43 -0.76
N LYS A 676 35.52 -0.17 0.14
CA LYS A 676 35.76 -1.63 0.12
C LYS A 676 34.45 -2.40 0.23
N GLY A 677 33.58 -2.05 1.18
CA GLY A 677 32.25 -2.67 1.33
C GLY A 677 31.38 -2.54 0.08
N LEU A 678 31.36 -1.36 -0.54
CA LEU A 678 30.63 -1.10 -1.78
C LEU A 678 31.13 -1.93 -2.96
N LEU A 679 32.45 -2.15 -3.08
CA LEU A 679 33.02 -3.02 -4.12
C LEU A 679 32.55 -4.47 -4.00
N PHE A 680 32.38 -5.01 -2.79
CA PHE A 680 31.80 -6.34 -2.59
C PHE A 680 30.33 -6.38 -3.07
N TRP A 681 29.53 -5.38 -2.70
CA TRP A 681 28.14 -5.28 -3.17
C TRP A 681 28.04 -5.11 -4.69
N LYS A 682 28.93 -4.34 -5.30
CA LYS A 682 29.01 -4.19 -6.77
C LYS A 682 29.25 -5.53 -7.45
N LYS A 683 30.12 -6.37 -6.90
CA LYS A 683 30.35 -7.73 -7.41
C LYS A 683 29.06 -8.57 -7.34
N ILE A 684 28.36 -8.54 -6.20
CA ILE A 684 27.08 -9.25 -6.03
C ILE A 684 26.04 -8.74 -7.05
N GLY A 685 25.96 -7.42 -7.28
CA GLY A 685 25.05 -6.83 -8.27
C GLY A 685 25.33 -7.30 -9.70
N ASN A 686 26.60 -7.48 -10.07
CA ASN A 686 26.99 -8.03 -11.38
C ASN A 686 26.62 -9.51 -11.51
N GLU A 687 26.79 -10.30 -10.45
CA GLU A 687 26.37 -11.71 -10.41
C GLU A 687 24.85 -11.84 -10.54
N TRP A 688 24.09 -11.00 -9.81
CA TRP A 688 22.64 -10.92 -9.92
C TRP A 688 22.20 -10.59 -11.35
N THR A 689 22.77 -9.54 -11.95
CA THR A 689 22.44 -9.12 -13.32
C THR A 689 22.74 -10.21 -14.36
N SER A 690 23.86 -10.92 -14.20
CA SER A 690 24.21 -12.03 -15.09
C SER A 690 23.24 -13.20 -14.94
N TRP A 691 22.84 -13.49 -13.70
CA TRP A 691 21.90 -14.57 -13.39
C TRP A 691 20.49 -14.27 -13.90
N THR A 692 19.99 -13.04 -13.72
CA THR A 692 18.65 -12.64 -14.23
C THR A 692 18.58 -12.71 -15.75
N GLN A 693 19.60 -12.23 -16.46
CA GLN A 693 19.68 -12.35 -17.92
C GLN A 693 19.66 -13.82 -18.38
N GLY A 694 20.38 -14.70 -17.68
CA GLY A 694 20.33 -16.14 -17.95
C GLY A 694 18.94 -16.74 -17.74
N TRP A 695 18.30 -16.36 -16.62
CA TRP A 695 16.95 -16.80 -16.28
C TRP A 695 15.91 -16.33 -17.30
N GLU A 696 15.93 -15.05 -17.68
CA GLU A 696 15.02 -14.46 -18.67
C GLU A 696 15.13 -15.16 -20.03
N ASN A 697 16.36 -15.42 -20.47
CA ASN A 697 16.59 -16.16 -21.71
C ASN A 697 16.00 -17.57 -21.67
N ILE A 698 16.12 -18.28 -20.54
CA ILE A 698 15.60 -19.64 -20.43
C ILE A 698 14.07 -19.64 -20.33
N VAL A 699 13.49 -18.83 -19.46
CA VAL A 699 12.06 -18.89 -19.12
C VAL A 699 11.21 -18.14 -20.14
N TRP A 700 11.61 -16.94 -20.54
CA TRP A 700 10.80 -16.11 -21.44
C TRP A 700 11.10 -16.33 -22.91
N SER A 701 12.39 -16.38 -23.29
CA SER A 701 12.77 -16.47 -24.70
C SER A 701 12.65 -17.90 -25.25
N HIS A 702 12.89 -18.93 -24.44
CA HIS A 702 12.87 -20.33 -24.89
C HIS A 702 11.79 -21.20 -24.21
N GLY A 703 11.36 -20.84 -23.00
CA GLY A 703 10.47 -21.66 -22.17
C GLY A 703 8.99 -21.26 -22.22
N ASP A 704 8.61 -20.23 -22.99
CA ASP A 704 7.24 -19.71 -23.08
C ASP A 704 6.56 -19.44 -21.71
N GLY A 705 7.35 -19.04 -20.70
CA GLY A 705 6.87 -18.79 -19.34
C GLY A 705 6.78 -20.06 -18.45
N ILE A 706 7.35 -21.17 -18.89
CA ILE A 706 7.52 -22.39 -18.09
C ILE A 706 8.91 -22.37 -17.45
N GLU A 707 8.94 -22.42 -16.12
CA GLU A 707 10.17 -22.41 -15.34
C GLU A 707 10.58 -23.83 -14.88
N PRO A 708 11.81 -24.28 -15.20
CA PRO A 708 12.37 -25.51 -14.63
C PRO A 708 12.49 -25.46 -13.09
N SER A 709 12.14 -26.56 -12.40
CA SER A 709 12.11 -26.61 -10.92
C SER A 709 13.45 -26.30 -10.23
N LEU A 710 14.59 -26.55 -10.87
CA LEU A 710 15.89 -26.19 -10.30
C LEU A 710 16.12 -24.67 -10.34
N LEU A 711 15.60 -23.99 -11.37
CA LEU A 711 15.70 -22.54 -11.51
C LEU A 711 14.76 -21.82 -10.53
N SER A 712 13.57 -22.37 -10.26
CA SER A 712 12.64 -21.80 -9.28
C SER A 712 13.22 -21.76 -7.88
N ILE A 713 13.89 -22.83 -7.42
CA ILE A 713 14.57 -22.85 -6.11
C ILE A 713 15.65 -21.77 -6.02
N ASN A 714 16.44 -21.60 -7.09
CA ASN A 714 17.49 -20.58 -7.15
C ASN A 714 16.89 -19.17 -7.14
N ARG A 715 15.81 -18.95 -7.90
CA ARG A 715 15.05 -17.69 -7.93
C ARG A 715 14.49 -17.33 -6.56
N TRP A 716 13.86 -18.28 -5.87
CA TRP A 716 13.34 -18.07 -4.53
C TRP A 716 14.45 -17.71 -3.54
N THR A 717 15.59 -18.38 -3.66
CA THR A 717 16.77 -18.09 -2.85
C THR A 717 17.28 -16.67 -3.09
N TRP A 718 17.40 -16.25 -4.37
CA TRP A 718 17.76 -14.88 -4.71
C TRP A 718 16.76 -13.86 -4.18
N ASN A 719 15.47 -14.05 -4.43
CA ASN A 719 14.43 -13.15 -3.93
C ASN A 719 14.52 -13.01 -2.41
N LYS A 720 14.70 -14.12 -1.69
CA LYS A 720 14.88 -14.11 -0.24
C LYS A 720 16.09 -13.26 0.19
N LYS A 721 17.26 -13.49 -0.42
CA LYS A 721 18.47 -12.70 -0.13
C LYS A 721 18.26 -11.21 -0.39
N LEU A 722 17.63 -10.87 -1.53
CA LEU A 722 17.33 -9.48 -1.91
C LEU A 722 16.44 -8.78 -0.88
N THR A 723 15.40 -9.45 -0.38
CA THR A 723 14.49 -8.87 0.62
C THR A 723 15.17 -8.52 1.96
N ASN A 724 16.33 -9.12 2.24
CA ASN A 724 17.08 -8.92 3.47
C ASN A 724 18.16 -7.84 3.37
N ILE A 725 18.41 -7.25 2.19
CA ILE A 725 19.50 -6.26 2.00
C ILE A 725 19.36 -5.10 3.00
N GLY A 726 18.23 -4.40 3.00
CA GLY A 726 18.06 -3.21 3.86
C GLY A 726 18.09 -3.51 5.36
N ARG A 727 17.56 -4.67 5.78
CA ARG A 727 17.63 -5.11 7.18
C ARG A 727 19.05 -5.43 7.62
N ARG A 728 19.87 -5.99 6.73
CA ARG A 728 21.27 -6.35 7.02
C ARG A 728 22.21 -5.16 7.06
N THR A 729 21.81 -4.05 6.45
CA THR A 729 22.56 -2.79 6.54
C THR A 729 22.17 -1.96 7.76
N CYS A 730 21.30 -2.48 8.64
CA CYS A 730 20.97 -1.85 9.91
C CYS A 730 21.95 -2.22 11.04
N SER A 731 22.20 -1.27 11.94
CA SER A 731 22.90 -1.48 13.21
C SER A 731 21.89 -1.78 14.33
N PRO A 732 22.01 -2.90 15.07
CA PRO A 732 21.11 -3.20 16.19
C PRO A 732 21.11 -2.15 17.30
N ALA A 733 22.24 -1.45 17.49
CA ALA A 733 22.37 -0.38 18.49
C ALA A 733 21.68 0.93 18.07
N GLY A 734 21.34 1.08 16.79
CA GLY A 734 20.92 2.35 16.21
C GLY A 734 22.06 3.35 16.04
N ILE A 735 21.68 4.57 15.68
CA ILE A 735 22.60 5.72 15.65
C ILE A 735 22.75 6.32 17.06
N PRO A 736 23.88 6.98 17.37
CA PRO A 736 24.13 7.56 18.70
C PRO A 736 22.99 8.46 19.17
N ASN A 737 22.57 8.31 20.43
CA ASN A 737 21.46 9.04 21.05
C ASN A 737 20.08 8.89 20.37
N ARG A 738 19.93 8.06 19.33
CA ARG A 738 18.66 7.81 18.63
C ARG A 738 18.54 6.34 18.24
N SER A 739 18.44 5.46 19.25
CA SER A 739 18.44 3.99 19.09
C SER A 739 17.28 3.42 18.24
N PHE A 740 16.23 4.21 18.03
CA PHE A 740 15.12 3.86 17.13
C PHE A 740 15.56 3.75 15.67
N TYR A 741 16.43 4.66 15.22
CA TYR A 741 16.95 4.69 13.86
C TYR A 741 18.10 3.68 13.71
N LYS A 742 17.75 2.46 13.28
CA LYS A 742 18.69 1.36 13.07
C LYS A 742 19.36 1.39 11.71
N ASN A 743 18.69 1.96 10.71
CA ASN A 743 19.27 2.18 9.39
C ASN A 743 20.33 3.29 9.47
N ILE A 744 21.60 2.90 9.36
CA ILE A 744 22.74 3.82 9.46
C ILE A 744 23.07 4.51 8.13
N LEU A 745 22.49 4.04 7.03
CA LEU A 745 22.70 4.58 5.69
C LEU A 745 21.64 5.63 5.36
N PHE A 746 20.37 5.34 5.65
CA PHE A 746 19.24 6.19 5.30
C PHE A 746 18.37 6.45 6.53
N GLY A 747 18.11 7.72 6.77
CA GLY A 747 17.34 8.19 7.91
C GLY A 747 17.63 9.67 8.17
N PRO A 748 16.75 10.35 8.91
CA PRO A 748 16.83 11.79 9.09
C PRO A 748 18.00 12.19 10.00
N THR A 749 18.65 13.32 9.69
CA THR A 749 19.50 14.02 10.65
C THR A 749 18.68 14.64 11.79
N LEU A 750 19.31 14.88 12.94
CA LEU A 750 18.64 15.50 14.08
C LEU A 750 18.22 16.95 13.75
N ILE A 751 19.09 17.70 13.08
CA ILE A 751 18.84 19.06 12.59
C ILE A 751 19.10 19.07 11.08
N GLN A 752 18.14 19.61 10.32
CA GLN A 752 18.20 19.74 8.87
C GLN A 752 18.54 21.20 8.54
N GLU A 753 19.84 21.51 8.50
CA GLU A 753 20.37 22.83 8.15
C GLU A 753 21.67 22.69 7.37
N ASP A 754 21.76 23.41 6.26
CA ASP A 754 22.98 23.44 5.46
C ASP A 754 24.03 24.29 6.18
N ARG A 755 25.10 23.63 6.63
CA ARG A 755 26.32 24.25 7.18
C ARG A 755 27.50 24.14 6.20
N SER A 756 27.28 23.61 5.00
CA SER A 756 28.32 23.54 3.99
C SER A 756 28.71 24.96 3.58
N LYS A 757 30.02 25.22 3.50
CA LYS A 757 30.53 26.55 3.10
C LYS A 757 30.43 26.78 1.58
N ASN A 758 30.06 25.76 0.83
CA ASN A 758 30.14 25.72 -0.63
C ASN A 758 28.78 25.83 -1.33
N GLY A 759 27.66 25.91 -0.59
CA GLY A 759 26.33 26.09 -1.15
C GLY A 759 25.84 24.89 -1.97
N GLU A 760 26.27 23.68 -1.62
CA GLU A 760 25.79 22.44 -2.24
C GLU A 760 24.60 21.89 -1.44
N ASP A 761 23.61 21.32 -2.15
CA ASP A 761 22.46 20.65 -1.53
C ASP A 761 22.93 19.46 -0.69
N VAL A 762 23.01 19.67 0.62
CA VAL A 762 23.32 18.61 1.60
C VAL A 762 22.09 17.74 1.79
N ASP A 763 22.25 16.42 1.60
CA ASP A 763 21.17 15.47 1.89
C ASP A 763 21.08 15.16 3.39
N PHE A 764 19.98 15.60 4.01
CA PHE A 764 19.66 15.39 5.43
C PHE A 764 19.06 14.01 5.75
N TRP A 765 18.98 13.11 4.79
CA TRP A 765 18.41 11.78 4.97
C TRP A 765 19.39 10.65 4.67
N THR A 766 20.67 10.98 4.50
CA THR A 766 21.74 10.01 4.29
C THR A 766 22.82 10.16 5.38
N PHE A 767 23.35 9.02 5.84
CA PHE A 767 24.38 8.91 6.87
C PHE A 767 24.07 9.71 8.15
N PRO A 768 22.86 9.56 8.73
CA PRO A 768 22.38 10.43 9.81
C PRO A 768 23.34 10.52 11.01
N GLY A 769 23.95 9.40 11.42
CA GLY A 769 24.92 9.40 12.52
C GLY A 769 26.21 10.16 12.22
N VAL A 770 26.65 10.18 10.96
CA VAL A 770 27.83 10.94 10.51
C VAL A 770 27.49 12.43 10.48
N MET A 771 26.35 12.77 9.88
CA MET A 771 25.90 14.16 9.75
C MET A 771 25.61 14.81 11.11
N ASP A 772 25.03 14.08 12.06
CA ASP A 772 24.86 14.56 13.44
C ASP A 772 26.22 14.83 14.11
N ALA A 773 27.22 13.97 13.89
CA ALA A 773 28.58 14.16 14.41
C ALA A 773 29.27 15.38 13.80
N ILE A 774 29.07 15.62 12.51
CA ILE A 774 29.55 16.82 11.82
C ILE A 774 28.85 18.07 12.37
N TYR A 775 27.53 18.01 12.61
CA TYR A 775 26.78 19.14 13.19
C TYR A 775 27.30 19.53 14.59
N ASP A 776 27.72 18.55 15.38
CA ASP A 776 28.32 18.73 16.72
C ASP A 776 29.81 19.09 16.68
N ASP A 777 30.41 19.26 15.50
CA ASP A 777 31.86 19.44 15.29
C ASP A 777 32.74 18.29 15.86
N ASP A 778 32.16 17.10 16.07
CA ASP A 778 32.83 15.90 16.58
C ASP A 778 33.31 14.99 15.43
N TRP A 779 34.45 15.35 14.86
CA TRP A 779 35.07 14.61 13.74
C TRP A 779 35.50 13.20 14.10
N LYS A 780 35.80 12.93 15.38
CA LYS A 780 36.17 11.59 15.83
C LYS A 780 34.95 10.67 15.78
N ARG A 781 33.82 11.13 16.33
CA ARG A 781 32.54 10.42 16.24
C ARG A 781 32.10 10.23 14.80
N ALA A 782 32.30 11.24 13.94
CA ALA A 782 31.98 11.14 12.51
C ALA A 782 32.77 10.01 11.84
N GLN A 783 34.08 9.91 12.10
CA GLN A 783 34.91 8.83 11.56
C GLN A 783 34.50 7.45 12.12
N GLU A 784 34.19 7.34 13.41
CA GLU A 784 33.70 6.09 14.01
C GLU A 784 32.40 5.60 13.34
N GLN A 785 31.49 6.52 12.98
CA GLN A 785 30.26 6.20 12.25
C GLN A 785 30.54 5.76 10.79
N ILE A 786 31.49 6.39 10.09
CA ILE A 786 31.93 5.97 8.75
C ILE A 786 32.52 4.55 8.79
N ASP A 787 33.35 4.24 9.79
CA ASP A 787 33.92 2.90 9.93
C ASP A 787 32.88 1.84 10.29
N LEU A 788 31.87 2.21 11.08
CA LEU A 788 30.71 1.37 11.33
C LEU A 788 29.95 1.04 10.03
N ILE A 789 29.69 2.05 9.19
CA ILE A 789 29.05 1.86 7.88
C ILE A 789 29.85 0.88 7.03
N GLY A 790 31.17 1.08 6.89
CA GLY A 790 32.03 0.20 6.10
C GLY A 790 32.04 -1.24 6.62
N LYS A 791 32.09 -1.41 7.94
CA LYS A 791 32.00 -2.73 8.59
C LYS A 791 30.67 -3.42 8.32
N VAL A 792 29.55 -2.72 8.47
CA VAL A 792 28.20 -3.27 8.25
C VAL A 792 27.99 -3.63 6.78
N LEU A 793 28.44 -2.80 5.84
CA LEU A 793 28.38 -3.11 4.41
C LEU A 793 29.18 -4.37 4.07
N HIS A 794 30.38 -4.54 4.63
CA HIS A 794 31.19 -5.73 4.42
C HIS A 794 30.54 -7.00 5.02
N GLN A 795 30.08 -6.92 6.28
CA GLN A 795 29.44 -8.04 6.97
C GLN A 795 28.14 -8.46 6.28
N SER A 796 27.31 -7.49 5.87
CA SER A 796 26.05 -7.76 5.17
C SER A 796 26.28 -8.41 3.80
N ALA A 797 27.31 -7.99 3.05
CA ALA A 797 27.70 -8.64 1.80
C ALA A 797 28.18 -10.08 2.01
N ALA A 798 28.99 -10.33 3.04
CA ALA A 798 29.44 -11.69 3.38
C ALA A 798 28.25 -12.61 3.72
N LEU A 799 27.32 -12.13 4.57
CA LEU A 799 26.10 -12.86 4.90
C LEU A 799 25.22 -13.13 3.68
N PHE A 800 25.14 -12.19 2.74
CA PHE A 800 24.39 -12.37 1.48
C PHE A 800 24.93 -13.56 0.66
N VAL A 801 26.26 -13.72 0.61
CA VAL A 801 26.90 -14.83 -0.12
C VAL A 801 26.69 -16.16 0.61
N GLU A 802 26.93 -16.19 1.93
CA GLU A 802 26.86 -17.41 2.77
C GLU A 802 25.43 -17.95 2.95
N GLU A 803 24.42 -17.09 2.85
CA GLU A 803 23.03 -17.48 3.08
C GLU A 803 22.60 -18.57 2.10
N THR A 804 22.42 -19.78 2.60
CA THR A 804 21.88 -20.93 1.87
C THR A 804 20.57 -21.43 2.48
N ASN A 805 20.21 -20.97 3.69
CA ASN A 805 18.96 -21.29 4.40
C ASN A 805 18.57 -20.20 5.42
N ASP A 806 17.32 -20.27 5.87
CA ASP A 806 16.60 -19.27 6.67
C ASP A 806 17.29 -18.87 7.98
N ILE A 807 17.50 -17.56 8.17
CA ILE A 807 17.73 -16.98 9.49
C ILE A 807 16.63 -15.95 9.68
N GLY A 808 15.51 -16.37 10.29
CA GLY A 808 14.44 -15.47 10.69
C GLY A 808 14.92 -14.38 11.66
N TYR A 809 14.03 -13.46 12.01
CA TYR A 809 14.30 -12.32 12.91
C TYR A 809 15.07 -12.77 14.16
N LYS A 810 16.32 -12.33 14.32
CA LYS A 810 17.09 -12.47 15.55
C LYS A 810 17.63 -11.12 15.99
#